data_AF-A0A671WQX5-F1
#
_entry.id   AF-A0A671WQX5-F1
#
_cell.length_a   1.000
_cell.length_b   1.000
_cell.length_c   1.000
_cell.angle_alpha   90.00
_cell.angle_beta   90.00
_cell.angle_gamma   90.00
#
_symmetry.space_group_name_H-M   'P 1'
#
loop_
_entity.id
_entity.type
_entity.pdbx_description
1 polymer ?
#
loop_
_entity_poly.entity_id
_entity_poly.type
_entity_poly.pdbx_seq_one_letter_code
_entity_poly.pdbx_strand_id
1 'polypeptide(L)'
;MGVPKFYRWISERYPCLSEVVKEHQIPEFDNLYLDMNGIIHQCSHPNDEDVHFRISEEKIFADIFHYLEVLFRIIKPRKVFFMAVDGVAPRAKMNQQRGRRFRSAKEAEDKIKKALDKGEVLPTEARFDSNCITPGTDFMARLQEQLEYFVHNKLSTDKLWQNVRVYLSGHETPGEGEHKIMEFIRSENRKPSHDPNTRHCLYGLDADLMMLGLTSHEPNFSLLREEVRKFGKNVLCLNVFHFNTLHVTCTLNMCVFFFQKHIGSDYDLERIIDDWILMGFLVGNDFIPHLPHLHISHDALPLLYKTYISVLPSLGGYLNENGHLNLRNFEKYLEKLSEFDREHFSEVFVDLKWFESKVGNKYLNEAAGLAAEKEAASKEANKKEDSALCLAALTSSEKVIGEGKGDDEEEEDDMFETEFRQYKRTYYMTKMGVDVVSDEFLAKQARCYVEGIQWILHYYYHGVQSWSWYYPFHYAPFLSDIRNIAGLKLTFDLGKPFMPFQQLLAVLPAASMELLPQAYRHLMTSENSPIIEYYPLDFKTDLNGKQQEWEAVVLIPFIDERCLLAAMDPCNHNLTKQEKARNCHTECAVYTYDQEADVTYSSSLPQLFPDIIHCHVRKEHIPMDAWYVPLDHVSRPYDRSSLYFCGFPTLQHIRHKFYKKKSGVVVFQQSSRGENTILDILPSKEGEVCDDVATQVLGKAVFVNWPHLEEARIIAVSDGEVKFCLEEPPGVQRVYNRASTPPPTKVTCLSDKEQKDWVKDVQGLTEHFLKRKGIVVNETTVLLYGQLLTGRKYVPKANGVVELEKQWAKQVLPFAYQTVVKDIKAFYSSLTCFKSLDELFPPTTTVFMVGNPYYGAMGEVQDSSDVIKDGRVRVVFNVPHEPQLETLIQNQHKYCVKYSPGYVLASRLGVTSYLVSRFSGSIFIGRGSKKNPCGEQKANVGLNLKFNKKNEEVPGYTKRTEKEWLYSVAVEDLLAEYLDRFSEVFNAVSRNSHDDVFYEDDIWPGLDQNGAEKVAEITSWLKSHPVSSVSRTSCELQVLDTAIVERIEEAVEKTKVKKSTKKVRVTVKPHLLFRPLEQQQGVVPDPDSEYRLFDRVVNIRESFTVPLGLRGTIIGIKGGYTTTNTVR
;
A
#
# COMPACT_ATOMS: atom_id res chain seq x y z
N MET A 1 7.06 3.00 -7.33
CA MET A 1 8.44 3.11 -7.88
C MET A 1 9.19 1.84 -7.53
N GLY A 2 10.49 1.76 -7.83
CA GLY A 2 11.30 0.60 -7.54
C GLY A 2 11.14 -0.53 -8.56
N VAL A 3 10.66 -1.68 -8.11
CA VAL A 3 10.42 -2.86 -8.98
C VAL A 3 8.95 -2.90 -9.49
N PRO A 4 8.67 -2.63 -10.78
CA PRO A 4 7.29 -2.55 -11.27
C PRO A 4 6.51 -3.86 -11.12
N LYS A 5 5.26 -3.78 -10.65
CA LYS A 5 4.34 -4.92 -10.42
C LYS A 5 4.83 -5.95 -9.39
N PHE A 6 5.95 -5.72 -8.72
CA PHE A 6 6.56 -6.68 -7.78
C PHE A 6 5.64 -7.06 -6.61
N TYR A 7 5.03 -6.07 -5.95
CA TYR A 7 4.09 -6.34 -4.85
C TYR A 7 2.93 -7.25 -5.28
N ARG A 8 2.36 -7.01 -6.46
CA ARG A 8 1.27 -7.86 -6.96
C ARG A 8 1.76 -9.28 -7.22
N TRP A 9 2.92 -9.41 -7.87
CA TRP A 9 3.52 -10.70 -8.19
C TRP A 9 3.84 -11.51 -6.93
N ILE A 10 4.49 -10.90 -5.93
CA ILE A 10 4.89 -11.58 -4.70
C ILE A 10 3.67 -11.96 -3.84
N SER A 11 2.66 -11.10 -3.74
CA SER A 11 1.41 -11.42 -3.04
C SER A 11 0.62 -12.55 -3.73
N GLU A 12 0.56 -12.59 -5.07
CA GLU A 12 -0.08 -13.70 -5.79
C GLU A 12 0.75 -14.99 -5.70
N ARG A 13 2.09 -14.89 -5.74
CA ARG A 13 3.00 -16.05 -5.62
C ARG A 13 2.94 -16.68 -4.22
N TYR A 14 2.79 -15.86 -3.18
CA TYR A 14 2.72 -16.26 -1.78
C TYR A 14 1.47 -15.64 -1.12
N PRO A 15 0.29 -16.28 -1.24
CA PRO A 15 -0.99 -15.66 -0.86
C PRO A 15 -1.13 -15.31 0.62
N CYS A 16 -0.35 -15.97 1.50
CA CYS A 16 -0.38 -15.74 2.93
C CYS A 16 0.40 -14.50 3.39
N LEU A 17 1.08 -13.77 2.49
CA LEU A 17 1.95 -12.66 2.88
C LEU A 17 1.22 -11.39 3.30
N SER A 18 0.10 -11.11 2.64
CA SER A 18 -0.69 -9.88 2.84
C SER A 18 -2.06 -10.23 3.38
N GLU A 19 -2.46 -9.55 4.45
CA GLU A 19 -3.82 -9.63 4.99
C GLU A 19 -4.45 -8.24 5.06
N VAL A 20 -5.74 -8.17 4.72
CA VAL A 20 -6.56 -6.99 4.94
C VAL A 20 -6.94 -6.95 6.42
N VAL A 21 -6.27 -6.10 7.18
CA VAL A 21 -6.46 -6.02 8.64
C VAL A 21 -7.51 -4.98 9.02
N LYS A 22 -8.30 -5.29 10.06
CA LYS A 22 -9.17 -4.34 10.77
C LYS A 22 -8.43 -3.73 11.96
N GLU A 23 -8.92 -2.59 12.49
CA GLU A 23 -8.29 -1.87 13.61
C GLU A 23 -7.94 -2.78 14.81
N HIS A 24 -8.81 -3.73 15.18
CA HIS A 24 -8.57 -4.66 16.31
C HIS A 24 -7.66 -5.85 15.98
N GLN A 25 -7.37 -6.09 14.71
CA GLN A 25 -6.48 -7.16 14.23
C GLN A 25 -5.04 -6.67 14.02
N ILE A 26 -4.83 -5.34 14.04
CA ILE A 26 -3.51 -4.75 13.85
C ILE A 26 -2.63 -5.12 15.06
N PRO A 27 -1.45 -5.74 14.83
CA PRO A 27 -0.53 -6.01 15.91
C PRO A 27 -0.04 -4.71 16.53
N GLU A 28 0.33 -4.77 17.80
CA GLU A 28 0.99 -3.63 18.43
C GLU A 28 2.40 -3.44 17.89
N PHE A 29 2.80 -2.18 17.72
CA PHE A 29 4.13 -1.81 17.24
C PHE A 29 4.87 -0.94 18.24
N ASP A 30 6.20 -1.12 18.31
CA ASP A 30 7.06 -0.26 19.09
C ASP A 30 7.42 0.99 18.30
N ASN A 31 7.71 0.82 17.00
CA ASN A 31 8.17 1.87 16.12
C ASN A 31 7.28 1.97 14.87
N LEU A 32 6.83 3.19 14.55
CA LEU A 32 6.16 3.52 13.29
C LEU A 32 7.02 4.49 12.49
N TYR A 33 7.25 4.15 11.23
CA TYR A 33 8.02 4.93 10.26
C TYR A 33 7.14 5.33 9.08
N LEU A 34 7.13 6.60 8.71
CA LEU A 34 6.38 7.12 7.58
C LEU A 34 7.33 7.69 6.53
N ASP A 35 7.28 7.13 5.33
CA ASP A 35 7.71 7.84 4.13
C ASP A 35 6.60 8.83 3.72
N MET A 36 6.88 10.12 3.88
CA MET A 36 5.91 11.20 3.73
C MET A 36 5.60 11.51 2.27
N ASN A 37 6.49 11.18 1.32
CA ASN A 37 6.36 11.64 -0.06
C ASN A 37 5.08 11.11 -0.72
N GLY A 38 4.73 9.85 -0.49
CA GLY A 38 3.46 9.28 -0.95
C GLY A 38 2.23 10.00 -0.40
N ILE A 39 2.26 10.42 0.89
CA ILE A 39 1.17 11.15 1.54
C ILE A 39 1.03 12.55 0.93
N ILE A 40 2.14 13.27 0.74
CA ILE A 40 2.14 14.62 0.18
C ILE A 40 1.55 14.62 -1.24
N HIS A 41 1.92 13.64 -2.07
CA HIS A 41 1.35 13.48 -3.41
C HIS A 41 -0.16 13.24 -3.36
N GLN A 42 -0.61 12.30 -2.52
CA GLN A 42 -2.04 11.94 -2.39
C GLN A 42 -2.90 13.11 -1.90
N CYS A 43 -2.39 13.92 -0.96
CA CYS A 43 -3.11 15.07 -0.40
C CYS A 43 -3.09 16.30 -1.31
N SER A 44 -2.10 16.45 -2.20
CA SER A 44 -1.96 17.64 -3.05
C SER A 44 -2.58 17.49 -4.44
N HIS A 45 -2.58 16.31 -5.04
CA HIS A 45 -3.17 16.08 -6.37
C HIS A 45 -3.70 14.65 -6.51
N PRO A 46 -4.83 14.33 -5.85
CA PRO A 46 -5.40 12.99 -5.87
C PRO A 46 -5.92 12.54 -7.25
N ASN A 47 -6.06 13.46 -8.21
CA ASN A 47 -6.52 13.17 -9.56
C ASN A 47 -5.83 14.04 -10.64
N ASP A 48 -4.66 13.60 -11.09
CA ASP A 48 -3.86 14.27 -12.14
C ASP A 48 -4.51 14.28 -13.54
N GLU A 49 -5.60 13.55 -13.74
CA GLU A 49 -6.37 13.55 -14.98
C GLU A 49 -7.34 14.75 -15.08
N ASP A 50 -7.68 15.38 -13.96
CA ASP A 50 -8.64 16.50 -13.95
C ASP A 50 -7.93 17.85 -14.11
N VAL A 51 -7.99 18.40 -15.32
CA VAL A 51 -7.37 19.70 -15.66
C VAL A 51 -8.03 20.87 -14.91
N HIS A 52 -9.27 20.70 -14.45
CA HIS A 52 -10.04 21.72 -13.72
C HIS A 52 -9.78 21.70 -12.21
N PHE A 53 -9.10 20.69 -11.68
CA PHE A 53 -8.86 20.56 -10.25
C PHE A 53 -7.98 21.70 -9.71
N ARG A 54 -8.42 22.31 -8.59
CA ARG A 54 -7.68 23.33 -7.84
C ARG A 54 -7.76 23.04 -6.36
N ILE A 55 -6.65 23.29 -5.65
CA ILE A 55 -6.55 23.09 -4.21
C ILE A 55 -5.58 24.15 -3.66
N SER A 56 -5.89 24.70 -2.49
CA SER A 56 -5.01 25.66 -1.80
C SER A 56 -4.01 24.94 -0.90
N GLU A 57 -2.86 25.54 -0.63
CA GLU A 57 -1.85 24.94 0.26
C GLU A 57 -2.38 24.68 1.66
N GLU A 58 -3.22 25.57 2.19
CA GLU A 58 -3.89 25.42 3.49
C GLU A 58 -4.69 24.13 3.56
N LYS A 59 -5.42 23.81 2.49
CA LYS A 59 -6.21 22.59 2.40
C LYS A 59 -5.29 21.35 2.31
N ILE A 60 -4.20 21.44 1.55
CA ILE A 60 -3.19 20.36 1.48
C ILE A 60 -2.63 20.07 2.87
N PHE A 61 -2.21 21.10 3.63
CA PHE A 61 -1.65 20.92 4.98
C PHE A 61 -2.66 20.32 5.95
N ALA A 62 -3.91 20.78 5.92
CA ALA A 62 -4.98 20.21 6.74
C ALA A 62 -5.24 18.72 6.41
N ASP A 63 -5.20 18.37 5.13
CA ASP A 63 -5.37 16.98 4.69
C ASP A 63 -4.20 16.09 5.10
N ILE A 64 -2.95 16.59 5.03
CA ILE A 64 -1.75 15.89 5.53
C ILE A 64 -1.87 15.65 7.04
N PHE A 65 -2.22 16.66 7.83
CA PHE A 65 -2.36 16.52 9.29
C PHE A 65 -3.42 15.49 9.66
N HIS A 66 -4.56 15.51 8.95
CA HIS A 66 -5.61 14.54 9.15
C HIS A 66 -5.13 13.12 8.83
N TYR A 67 -4.37 12.96 7.75
CA TYR A 67 -3.77 11.68 7.35
C TYR A 67 -2.84 11.11 8.43
N LEU A 68 -1.92 11.94 8.93
CA LEU A 68 -0.95 11.56 9.96
C LEU A 68 -1.64 11.15 11.25
N GLU A 69 -2.67 11.90 11.66
CA GLU A 69 -3.47 11.61 12.83
C GLU A 69 -4.20 10.26 12.71
N VAL A 70 -4.73 9.94 11.52
CA VAL A 70 -5.38 8.66 11.26
C VAL A 70 -4.37 7.52 11.35
N LEU A 71 -3.23 7.61 10.67
CA LEU A 71 -2.20 6.56 10.70
C LEU A 71 -1.66 6.32 12.11
N PHE A 72 -1.32 7.38 12.85
CA PHE A 72 -0.82 7.28 14.21
C PHE A 72 -1.83 6.59 15.14
N ARG A 73 -3.12 6.94 15.03
CA ARG A 73 -4.18 6.34 15.85
C ARG A 73 -4.47 4.89 15.54
N ILE A 74 -4.29 4.48 14.30
CA ILE A 74 -4.51 3.10 13.87
C ILE A 74 -3.38 2.21 14.41
N ILE A 75 -2.13 2.67 14.34
CA ILE A 75 -0.95 1.88 14.69
C ILE A 75 -0.56 1.98 16.17
N LYS A 76 -0.73 3.16 16.79
CA LYS A 76 -0.41 3.43 18.20
C LYS A 76 1.01 3.00 18.59
N PRO A 77 2.06 3.57 17.97
CA PRO A 77 3.44 3.20 18.29
C PRO A 77 3.77 3.46 19.77
N ARG A 78 4.56 2.58 20.38
CA ARG A 78 4.88 2.64 21.82
C ARG A 78 6.18 3.36 22.18
N LYS A 79 7.14 3.46 21.26
CA LYS A 79 8.48 3.99 21.52
C LYS A 79 8.87 5.10 20.55
N VAL A 80 8.70 4.87 19.25
CA VAL A 80 9.21 5.77 18.19
C VAL A 80 8.12 6.04 17.16
N PHE A 81 7.99 7.32 16.79
CA PHE A 81 7.27 7.75 15.60
C PHE A 81 8.20 8.58 14.72
N PHE A 82 8.53 8.08 13.53
CA PHE A 82 9.51 8.70 12.63
C PHE A 82 8.83 9.15 11.35
N MET A 83 8.90 10.44 11.04
CA MET A 83 8.42 11.02 9.78
C MET A 83 9.61 11.46 8.94
N ALA A 84 9.72 10.90 7.75
CA ALA A 84 10.81 11.19 6.81
C ALA A 84 10.25 11.79 5.53
N VAL A 85 10.74 12.98 5.17
CA VAL A 85 10.45 13.66 3.90
C VAL A 85 11.71 13.56 3.03
N ASP A 86 11.56 13.34 1.72
CA ASP A 86 12.72 13.33 0.82
C ASP A 86 13.48 14.65 0.90
N GLY A 87 14.79 14.55 1.13
CA GLY A 87 15.74 15.63 0.98
C GLY A 87 16.50 15.53 -0.33
N VAL A 88 17.65 16.19 -0.40
CA VAL A 88 18.51 16.11 -1.59
C VAL A 88 18.98 14.68 -1.78
N ALA A 89 18.72 14.09 -2.95
CA ALA A 89 19.03 12.71 -3.26
C ALA A 89 20.43 12.56 -3.89
N PRO A 90 21.05 11.37 -3.83
CA PRO A 90 22.28 11.08 -4.56
C PRO A 90 22.10 11.21 -6.07
N ARG A 91 23.18 11.54 -6.79
CA ARG A 91 23.17 11.75 -8.25
C ARG A 91 22.66 10.53 -9.03
N ALA A 92 22.88 9.33 -8.51
CA ALA A 92 22.32 8.08 -9.04
C ALA A 92 20.79 8.14 -9.20
N LYS A 93 20.05 8.75 -8.25
CA LYS A 93 18.59 8.91 -8.31
C LYS A 93 18.15 10.18 -9.05
N MET A 94 18.98 11.23 -9.07
CA MET A 94 18.61 12.53 -9.65
C MET A 94 18.20 12.43 -11.13
N ASN A 95 18.85 11.57 -11.92
CA ASN A 95 18.49 11.38 -13.33
C ASN A 95 17.08 10.78 -13.50
N GLN A 96 16.72 9.82 -12.66
CA GLN A 96 15.36 9.24 -12.63
C GLN A 96 14.34 10.30 -12.21
N GLN A 97 14.62 11.07 -11.16
CA GLN A 97 13.75 12.17 -10.72
C GLN A 97 13.55 13.19 -11.84
N ARG A 98 14.63 13.58 -12.52
CA ARG A 98 14.59 14.55 -13.61
C ARG A 98 13.72 14.07 -14.76
N GLY A 99 13.90 12.82 -15.21
CA GLY A 99 13.05 12.23 -16.23
C GLY A 99 11.57 12.28 -15.85
N ARG A 100 11.24 12.00 -14.59
CA ARG A 100 9.86 12.11 -14.08
C ARG A 100 9.32 13.53 -14.09
N ARG A 101 10.11 14.53 -13.68
CA ARG A 101 9.69 15.95 -13.66
C ARG A 101 9.48 16.53 -15.06
N PHE A 102 10.33 16.17 -16.01
CA PHE A 102 10.16 16.54 -17.42
C PHE A 102 8.88 15.93 -18.00
N ARG A 103 8.62 14.65 -17.69
CA ARG A 103 7.41 13.97 -18.14
C ARG A 103 6.15 14.57 -17.54
N SER A 104 6.09 14.78 -16.23
CA SER A 104 4.92 15.36 -15.57
C SER A 104 4.58 16.75 -16.11
N ALA A 105 5.59 17.59 -16.37
CA ALA A 105 5.39 18.89 -16.98
C ALA A 105 4.82 18.80 -18.40
N LYS A 106 5.40 17.94 -19.25
CA LYS A 106 4.93 17.73 -20.63
C LYS A 106 3.52 17.15 -20.68
N GLU A 107 3.21 16.16 -19.85
CA GLU A 107 1.86 15.59 -19.74
C GLU A 107 0.84 16.62 -19.26
N ALA A 108 1.20 17.51 -18.33
CA ALA A 108 0.33 18.58 -17.87
C ALA A 108 0.05 19.59 -18.99
N GLU A 109 1.07 20.00 -19.74
CA GLU A 109 0.95 20.89 -20.89
C GLU A 109 0.07 20.29 -21.99
N ASP A 110 0.32 19.03 -22.37
CA ASP A 110 -0.45 18.31 -23.39
C ASP A 110 -1.93 18.17 -22.99
N LYS A 111 -2.22 17.91 -21.71
CA LYS A 111 -3.59 17.84 -21.19
C LYS A 111 -4.28 19.20 -21.23
N ILE A 112 -3.59 20.28 -20.88
CA ILE A 112 -4.11 21.65 -20.94
C ILE A 112 -4.40 22.04 -22.39
N LYS A 113 -3.46 21.80 -23.30
CA LYS A 113 -3.63 22.07 -24.73
C LYS A 113 -4.83 21.31 -25.31
N LYS A 114 -4.95 20.01 -25.01
CA LYS A 114 -6.10 19.19 -25.41
C LYS A 114 -7.43 19.70 -24.86
N ALA A 115 -7.46 20.30 -23.66
CA ALA A 115 -8.68 20.87 -23.09
C ALA A 115 -9.06 22.20 -23.78
N LEU A 116 -8.08 23.06 -24.05
CA LEU A 116 -8.28 24.31 -24.78
C LEU A 116 -8.71 24.08 -26.23
N ASP A 117 -8.10 23.10 -26.90
CA ASP A 117 -8.47 22.70 -28.28
C ASP A 117 -9.91 22.17 -28.36
N LYS A 118 -10.44 21.62 -27.25
CA LYS A 118 -11.85 21.21 -27.11
C LYS A 118 -12.80 22.36 -26.77
N GLY A 119 -12.29 23.59 -26.62
CA GLY A 119 -13.07 24.76 -26.24
C GLY A 119 -13.44 24.81 -24.75
N GLU A 120 -12.77 24.05 -23.88
CA GLU A 120 -13.01 24.10 -22.44
C GLU A 120 -12.46 25.39 -21.82
N VAL A 121 -13.26 26.06 -20.99
CA VAL A 121 -12.83 27.24 -20.23
C VAL A 121 -12.19 26.77 -18.92
N LEU A 122 -10.88 26.97 -18.80
CA LEU A 122 -10.12 26.60 -17.60
C LEU A 122 -10.30 27.64 -16.47
N PRO A 123 -10.22 27.23 -15.19
CA PRO A 123 -10.21 28.16 -14.06
C PRO A 123 -9.09 29.19 -14.17
N THR A 124 -9.34 30.42 -13.70
CA THR A 124 -8.35 31.51 -13.66
C THR A 124 -7.19 31.25 -12.72
N GLU A 125 -7.41 30.45 -11.67
CA GLU A 125 -6.35 30.02 -10.76
C GLU A 125 -5.38 29.07 -11.46
N ALA A 126 -4.09 29.19 -11.13
CA ALA A 126 -3.07 28.29 -11.65
C ALA A 126 -3.28 26.86 -11.13
N ARG A 127 -3.00 25.87 -11.98
CA ARG A 127 -2.97 24.47 -11.55
C ARG A 127 -1.80 24.26 -10.57
N PHE A 128 -2.01 23.41 -9.57
CA PHE A 128 -0.93 22.98 -8.67
C PHE A 128 0.16 22.24 -9.45
N ASP A 129 1.39 22.76 -9.43
CA ASP A 129 2.56 22.11 -10.04
C ASP A 129 3.16 21.09 -9.05
N SER A 130 2.97 19.80 -9.30
CA SER A 130 3.46 18.72 -8.44
C SER A 130 5.00 18.63 -8.39
N ASN A 131 5.71 19.28 -9.31
CA ASN A 131 7.18 19.38 -9.26
C ASN A 131 7.66 20.22 -8.06
N CYS A 132 6.77 20.98 -7.40
CA CYS A 132 7.07 21.70 -6.17
C CYS A 132 7.40 20.78 -4.98
N ILE A 133 7.04 19.49 -5.07
CA ILE A 133 7.42 18.43 -4.11
C ILE A 133 8.86 17.98 -4.41
N THR A 134 9.77 18.94 -4.28
CA THR A 134 11.22 18.77 -4.45
C THR A 134 11.91 19.64 -3.39
N PRO A 135 12.96 19.14 -2.71
CA PRO A 135 13.68 19.91 -1.69
C PRO A 135 14.17 21.28 -2.20
N GLY A 136 14.05 22.30 -1.36
CA GLY A 136 14.51 23.66 -1.67
C GLY A 136 13.45 24.56 -2.30
N THR A 137 12.25 24.06 -2.62
CA THR A 137 11.14 24.91 -3.06
C THR A 137 10.51 25.66 -1.89
N ASP A 138 9.82 26.75 -2.21
CA ASP A 138 8.99 27.51 -1.28
C ASP A 138 7.92 26.65 -0.57
N PHE A 139 7.28 25.76 -1.33
CA PHE A 139 6.25 24.86 -0.82
C PHE A 139 6.80 23.93 0.27
N MET A 140 7.96 23.29 0.03
CA MET A 140 8.53 22.34 0.98
C MET A 140 9.00 23.02 2.28
N ALA A 141 9.51 24.26 2.20
CA ALA A 141 9.88 25.03 3.38
C ALA A 141 8.66 25.35 4.26
N ARG A 142 7.55 25.80 3.65
CA ARG A 142 6.28 26.02 4.39
C ARG A 142 5.72 24.72 4.97
N LEU A 143 5.78 23.63 4.20
CA LEU A 143 5.36 22.31 4.67
C LEU A 143 6.15 21.87 5.90
N GLN A 144 7.47 22.09 5.92
CA GLN A 144 8.32 21.77 7.07
C GLN A 144 7.87 22.55 8.32
N GLU A 145 7.64 23.86 8.20
CA GLU A 145 7.12 24.68 9.32
C GLU A 145 5.77 24.16 9.84
N GLN A 146 4.87 23.77 8.93
CA GLN A 146 3.57 23.20 9.30
C GLN A 146 3.71 21.85 10.01
N LEU A 147 4.59 20.97 9.55
CA LEU A 147 4.85 19.69 10.20
C LEU A 147 5.44 19.87 11.60
N GLU A 148 6.33 20.85 11.80
CA GLU A 148 6.83 21.20 13.13
C GLU A 148 5.69 21.66 14.05
N TYR A 149 4.85 22.59 13.59
CA TYR A 149 3.67 23.03 14.33
C TYR A 149 2.76 21.85 14.71
N PHE A 150 2.52 20.92 13.77
CA PHE A 150 1.68 19.74 14.02
C PHE A 150 2.25 18.86 15.15
N VAL A 151 3.55 18.59 15.15
CA VAL A 151 4.21 17.82 16.21
C VAL A 151 4.10 18.54 17.56
N HIS A 152 4.36 19.85 17.58
CA HIS A 152 4.24 20.67 18.78
C HIS A 152 2.82 20.62 19.37
N ASN A 153 1.81 20.77 18.50
CA ASN A 153 0.41 20.71 18.88
C ASN A 153 0.04 19.32 19.42
N LYS A 154 0.42 18.24 18.72
CA LYS A 154 0.04 16.88 19.12
C LYS A 154 0.69 16.43 20.43
N LEU A 155 1.97 16.70 20.63
CA LEU A 155 2.64 16.38 21.90
C LEU A 155 2.03 17.16 23.08
N SER A 156 1.61 18.41 22.86
CA SER A 156 1.03 19.24 23.92
C SER A 156 -0.44 18.89 24.23
N THR A 157 -1.20 18.37 23.25
CA THR A 157 -2.65 18.19 23.36
C THR A 157 -3.14 16.74 23.41
N ASP A 158 -2.40 15.77 22.85
CA ASP A 158 -2.82 14.37 22.75
C ASP A 158 -1.95 13.46 23.62
N LYS A 159 -2.59 12.83 24.62
CA LYS A 159 -1.94 11.91 25.56
C LYS A 159 -1.25 10.72 24.89
N LEU A 160 -1.73 10.26 23.73
CA LEU A 160 -1.09 9.14 23.03
C LEU A 160 0.29 9.50 22.48
N TRP A 161 0.54 10.77 22.20
CA TRP A 161 1.81 11.26 21.66
C TRP A 161 2.85 11.48 22.77
N GLN A 162 2.41 11.77 24.00
CA GLN A 162 3.28 12.18 25.11
C GLN A 162 4.32 11.13 25.52
N ASN A 163 4.04 9.84 25.29
CA ASN A 163 4.95 8.74 25.65
C ASN A 163 5.81 8.23 24.48
N VAL A 164 5.82 8.95 23.35
CA VAL A 164 6.51 8.54 22.12
C VAL A 164 7.59 9.56 21.76
N ARG A 165 8.76 9.09 21.32
CA ARG A 165 9.79 9.96 20.73
C ARG A 165 9.44 10.21 19.27
N VAL A 166 9.19 11.47 18.92
CA VAL A 166 8.80 11.87 17.56
C VAL A 166 10.02 12.40 16.82
N TYR A 167 10.42 11.74 15.75
CA TYR A 167 11.51 12.17 14.87
C TYR A 167 10.92 12.80 13.61
N LEU A 168 11.37 14.00 13.26
CA LEU A 168 11.03 14.65 12.01
C LEU A 168 12.31 14.89 11.22
N SER A 169 12.51 14.11 10.17
CA SER A 169 13.59 14.30 9.19
C SER A 169 13.00 14.95 7.94
N GLY A 170 13.06 16.28 7.90
CA GLY A 170 12.48 17.10 6.84
C GLY A 170 13.24 17.06 5.52
N HIS A 171 12.77 17.84 4.55
CA HIS A 171 13.42 17.99 3.24
C HIS A 171 14.81 18.67 3.34
N GLU A 172 15.10 19.31 4.47
CA GLU A 172 16.35 20.01 4.74
C GLU A 172 17.51 19.05 5.01
N THR A 173 17.22 17.88 5.59
CA THR A 173 18.20 16.80 5.79
C THR A 173 18.41 16.06 4.46
N PRO A 174 19.65 15.87 3.96
CA PRO A 174 19.91 15.10 2.74
C PRO A 174 19.43 13.65 2.81
N GLY A 175 19.20 13.04 1.65
CA GLY A 175 18.80 11.64 1.51
C GLY A 175 17.30 11.46 1.29
N GLU A 176 16.93 10.28 0.79
CA GLU A 176 15.54 9.87 0.59
C GLU A 176 14.89 9.47 1.91
N GLY A 177 13.58 9.65 2.03
CA GLY A 177 12.81 9.37 3.24
C GLY A 177 13.01 7.93 3.73
N GLU A 178 12.87 6.97 2.82
CA GLU A 178 13.05 5.53 3.13
C GLU A 178 14.48 5.18 3.57
N HIS A 179 15.50 5.82 3.00
CA HIS A 179 16.90 5.57 3.37
C HIS A 179 17.28 6.24 4.69
N LYS A 180 16.75 7.44 5.00
CA LYS A 180 16.89 8.08 6.32
C LYS A 180 16.31 7.20 7.43
N ILE A 181 15.14 6.60 7.19
CA ILE A 181 14.52 5.65 8.11
C ILE A 181 15.43 4.43 8.32
N MET A 182 15.99 3.88 7.25
CA MET A 182 16.84 2.70 7.33
C MET A 182 18.19 2.99 8.00
N GLU A 183 18.75 4.18 7.83
CA GLU A 183 19.92 4.64 8.60
C GLU A 183 19.63 4.65 10.10
N PHE A 184 18.49 5.21 10.50
CA PHE A 184 18.05 5.17 11.89
C PHE A 184 17.92 3.73 12.41
N ILE A 185 17.21 2.85 11.68
CA ILE A 185 17.01 1.44 12.10
C ILE A 185 18.36 0.72 12.26
N ARG A 186 19.25 0.81 11.28
CA ARG A 186 20.58 0.19 11.37
C ARG A 186 21.39 0.72 12.56
N SER A 187 21.31 2.02 12.81
CA SER A 187 22.01 2.64 13.95
C SER A 187 21.47 2.17 15.31
N GLU A 188 20.14 1.99 15.44
CA GLU A 188 19.52 1.46 16.66
C GLU A 188 19.87 -0.02 16.86
N ASN A 189 19.82 -0.83 15.80
CA ASN A 189 20.12 -2.26 15.84
C ASN A 189 21.57 -2.55 16.29
N ARG A 190 22.48 -1.61 16.03
CA ARG A 190 23.88 -1.68 16.48
C ARG A 190 24.03 -1.47 17.99
N LYS A 191 23.10 -0.78 18.64
CA LYS A 191 23.22 -0.44 20.07
C LYS A 191 23.19 -1.73 20.90
N PRO A 192 24.07 -1.90 21.90
CA PRO A 192 24.07 -3.08 22.76
C PRO A 192 22.75 -3.28 23.55
N SER A 193 21.99 -2.21 23.72
CA SER A 193 20.68 -2.19 24.40
C SER A 193 19.49 -2.47 23.48
N HIS A 194 19.72 -2.75 22.19
CA HIS A 194 18.64 -3.05 21.24
C HIS A 194 17.88 -4.31 21.68
N ASP A 195 16.56 -4.22 21.65
CA ASP A 195 15.69 -5.36 21.90
C ASP A 195 15.42 -6.07 20.56
N PRO A 196 15.87 -7.32 20.38
CA PRO A 196 15.67 -8.07 19.13
C PRO A 196 14.22 -8.38 18.81
N ASN A 197 13.31 -8.17 19.77
CA ASN A 197 11.88 -8.33 19.58
C ASN A 197 11.17 -7.01 19.28
N THR A 198 11.91 -5.94 18.99
CA THR A 198 11.32 -4.65 18.61
C THR A 198 10.41 -4.84 17.39
N ARG A 199 9.18 -4.33 17.46
CA ARG A 199 8.17 -4.47 16.41
C ARG A 199 8.14 -3.21 15.56
N HIS A 200 8.47 -3.37 14.28
CA HIS A 200 8.63 -2.28 13.31
C HIS A 200 7.44 -2.24 12.34
N CYS A 201 6.86 -1.05 12.16
CA CYS A 201 5.84 -0.78 11.14
C CYS A 201 6.35 0.33 10.21
N LEU A 202 6.55 0.03 8.94
CA LEU A 202 6.94 1.02 7.93
C LEU A 202 5.78 1.22 6.95
N TYR A 203 5.35 2.46 6.78
CA TYR A 203 4.29 2.85 5.87
C TYR A 203 4.85 3.37 4.56
N GLY A 204 4.31 2.86 3.44
CA GLY A 204 4.54 3.44 2.12
C GLY A 204 4.10 2.53 0.96
N LEU A 205 3.97 3.11 -0.23
CA LEU A 205 3.45 2.42 -1.42
C LEU A 205 4.55 1.87 -2.34
N ASP A 206 5.82 2.09 -2.05
CA ASP A 206 6.89 1.62 -2.91
C ASP A 206 7.26 0.16 -2.67
N ALA A 207 7.66 -0.52 -3.76
CA ALA A 207 8.07 -1.92 -3.71
C ALA A 207 9.43 -2.08 -3.01
N ASP A 208 10.26 -1.04 -3.05
CA ASP A 208 11.61 -1.04 -2.47
C ASP A 208 11.59 -1.12 -0.95
N LEU A 209 10.52 -0.63 -0.30
CA LEU A 209 10.31 -0.79 1.14
C LEU A 209 10.27 -2.27 1.56
N MET A 210 9.85 -3.17 0.66
CA MET A 210 9.95 -4.63 0.91
C MET A 210 11.40 -5.08 0.97
N MET A 211 12.22 -4.62 0.03
CA MET A 211 13.64 -4.96 0.00
C MET A 211 14.36 -4.35 1.21
N LEU A 212 14.10 -3.08 1.51
CA LEU A 212 14.67 -2.41 2.68
C LEU A 212 14.26 -3.11 4.00
N GLY A 213 12.99 -3.48 4.13
CA GLY A 213 12.52 -4.25 5.28
C GLY A 213 13.27 -5.58 5.44
N LEU A 214 13.53 -6.29 4.34
CA LEU A 214 14.31 -7.53 4.33
C LEU A 214 15.78 -7.30 4.71
N THR A 215 16.41 -6.23 4.23
CA THR A 215 17.82 -5.91 4.55
C THR A 215 18.05 -5.59 6.03
N SER A 216 17.00 -5.22 6.77
CA SER A 216 17.11 -4.97 8.21
C SER A 216 17.36 -6.24 9.02
N HIS A 217 17.01 -7.41 8.49
CA HIS A 217 17.04 -8.70 9.17
C HIS A 217 16.25 -8.74 10.51
N GLU A 218 15.31 -7.80 10.70
CA GLU A 218 14.46 -7.74 11.88
C GLU A 218 13.30 -8.77 11.81
N PRO A 219 13.10 -9.61 12.84
CA PRO A 219 12.11 -10.68 12.80
C PRO A 219 10.66 -10.18 12.92
N ASN A 220 10.43 -8.97 13.43
CA ASN A 220 9.09 -8.41 13.63
C ASN A 220 8.90 -7.13 12.80
N PHE A 221 9.01 -7.27 11.47
CA PHE A 221 8.88 -6.16 10.53
C PHE A 221 7.62 -6.28 9.66
N SER A 222 6.78 -5.25 9.70
CA SER A 222 5.56 -5.16 8.91
C SER A 222 5.56 -3.91 8.04
N LEU A 223 5.09 -4.07 6.80
CA LEU A 223 4.82 -2.96 5.91
C LEU A 223 3.32 -2.67 5.88
N LEU A 224 2.97 -1.43 6.18
CA LEU A 224 1.60 -0.94 6.14
C LEU A 224 1.34 -0.29 4.78
N ARG A 225 0.38 -0.84 4.03
CA ARG A 225 0.03 -0.33 2.70
C ARG A 225 -1.46 -0.17 2.57
N GLU A 226 -1.90 0.83 1.84
CA GLU A 226 -3.32 1.02 1.56
C GLU A 226 -3.78 0.15 0.40
N GLU A 227 -5.04 -0.29 0.47
CA GLU A 227 -5.68 -0.88 -0.69
C GLU A 227 -5.85 0.18 -1.79
N VAL A 228 -5.14 0.02 -2.90
CA VAL A 228 -5.24 0.88 -4.09
C VAL A 228 -6.60 0.66 -4.76
N ARG A 229 -7.66 1.22 -4.19
CA ARG A 229 -8.92 1.45 -4.89
C ARG A 229 -8.81 2.81 -5.54
N LYS A 230 -9.11 2.92 -6.83
CA LYS A 230 -9.26 4.22 -7.51
C LYS A 230 -10.43 4.95 -6.85
N PHE A 231 -10.17 5.68 -5.77
CA PHE A 231 -11.17 6.45 -5.05
C PHE A 231 -11.49 7.70 -5.87
N GLY A 232 -12.77 7.87 -6.19
CA GLY A 232 -13.28 9.13 -6.70
C GLY A 232 -13.45 10.14 -5.56
N LYS A 233 -13.03 11.38 -5.82
CA LYS A 233 -13.37 12.70 -5.24
C LYS A 233 -13.51 12.93 -3.72
N ASN A 234 -13.64 11.94 -2.83
CA ASN A 234 -13.84 12.20 -1.39
C ASN A 234 -12.80 11.54 -0.48
N VAL A 235 -11.74 12.31 -0.20
CA VAL A 235 -10.67 12.05 0.80
C VAL A 235 -11.22 12.02 2.24
N LEU A 236 -12.45 12.52 2.47
CA LEU A 236 -13.03 12.77 3.80
C LEU A 236 -13.57 11.55 4.56
N CYS A 237 -13.52 10.34 4.01
CA CYS A 237 -13.98 9.12 4.71
C CYS A 237 -12.81 8.17 5.02
N LEU A 238 -11.78 8.71 5.68
CA LEU A 238 -10.57 7.97 6.14
C LEU A 238 -10.87 6.84 7.15
N ASN A 239 -12.08 6.74 7.69
CA ASN A 239 -12.46 5.71 8.67
C ASN A 239 -12.66 4.30 8.05
N VAL A 240 -12.46 4.12 6.75
CA VAL A 240 -12.66 2.84 6.03
C VAL A 240 -11.47 2.51 5.12
N PHE A 241 -10.23 2.77 5.57
CA PHE A 241 -9.08 2.22 4.87
C PHE A 241 -8.90 0.74 5.22
N HIS A 242 -8.85 -0.08 4.17
CA HIS A 242 -8.34 -1.44 4.25
C HIS A 242 -6.83 -1.35 4.16
N PHE A 243 -6.15 -1.61 5.27
CA PHE A 243 -4.70 -1.73 5.27
C PHE A 243 -4.32 -3.16 4.97
N ASN A 244 -3.32 -3.31 4.10
CA ASN A 244 -2.61 -4.56 3.92
C ASN A 244 -1.37 -4.50 4.79
N THR A 245 -1.29 -5.41 5.76
CA THR A 245 -0.04 -5.66 6.47
C THR A 245 0.71 -6.73 5.71
N LEU A 246 1.92 -6.41 5.27
CA LEU A 246 2.83 -7.36 4.66
C LEU A 246 3.90 -7.72 5.70
N HIS A 247 3.94 -9.00 6.08
CA HIS A 247 4.88 -9.48 7.09
C HIS A 247 6.13 -10.03 6.41
N VAL A 248 7.22 -9.28 6.53
CA VAL A 248 8.50 -9.58 5.90
C VAL A 248 9.01 -10.97 6.29
N THR A 249 8.86 -11.33 7.56
CA THR A 249 9.25 -12.62 8.17
C THR A 249 8.55 -13.83 7.56
N CYS A 250 7.30 -13.69 7.12
CA CYS A 250 6.56 -14.77 6.46
C CYS A 250 7.10 -15.00 5.04
N THR A 251 7.44 -13.93 4.32
CA THR A 251 8.11 -13.98 3.01
C THR A 251 9.42 -14.72 3.10
N LEU A 252 10.21 -14.43 4.14
CA LEU A 252 11.47 -15.09 4.41
C LEU A 252 11.30 -16.60 4.55
N ASN A 253 10.44 -17.05 5.46
CA ASN A 253 10.25 -18.48 5.70
C ASN A 253 9.74 -19.23 4.45
N MET A 254 8.88 -18.60 3.65
CA MET A 254 8.33 -19.17 2.41
C MET A 254 9.37 -19.28 1.29
N CYS A 255 10.12 -18.21 1.03
CA CYS A 255 11.18 -18.18 0.02
C CYS A 255 12.29 -19.17 0.36
N VAL A 256 12.60 -19.31 1.64
CA VAL A 256 13.72 -20.09 2.15
C VAL A 256 13.47 -21.57 2.12
N PHE A 257 12.27 -22.03 2.47
CA PHE A 257 11.93 -23.44 2.37
C PHE A 257 12.12 -23.96 0.94
N PHE A 258 11.82 -23.12 -0.07
CA PHE A 258 12.08 -23.45 -1.46
C PHE A 258 13.56 -23.70 -1.73
N PHE A 259 14.46 -22.82 -1.25
CA PHE A 259 15.90 -22.98 -1.41
C PHE A 259 16.47 -24.18 -0.63
N GLN A 260 16.07 -24.37 0.64
CA GLN A 260 16.55 -25.47 1.49
C GLN A 260 16.24 -26.85 0.90
N LYS A 261 15.07 -27.05 0.26
CA LYS A 261 14.72 -28.33 -0.37
C LYS A 261 15.66 -28.71 -1.52
N HIS A 262 16.20 -27.73 -2.23
CA HIS A 262 17.04 -27.96 -3.40
C HIS A 262 18.53 -27.97 -3.08
N ILE A 263 18.96 -27.27 -2.03
CA ILE A 263 20.37 -26.97 -1.78
C ILE A 263 20.90 -27.71 -0.51
N GLY A 264 20.04 -28.09 0.44
CA GLY A 264 20.40 -28.83 1.66
C GLY A 264 20.29 -27.99 2.94
N SER A 265 20.65 -28.58 4.10
CA SER A 265 20.52 -27.97 5.44
C SER A 265 21.68 -27.08 5.87
N ASP A 266 22.80 -27.10 5.15
CA ASP A 266 24.07 -26.54 5.64
C ASP A 266 24.26 -25.04 5.26
N TYR A 267 23.25 -24.40 4.69
CA TYR A 267 23.31 -23.01 4.20
C TYR A 267 22.69 -22.02 5.19
N ASP A 268 23.26 -20.82 5.21
CA ASP A 268 22.84 -19.69 6.04
C ASP A 268 21.65 -18.97 5.40
N LEU A 269 20.59 -18.87 6.20
CA LEU A 269 19.33 -18.25 5.85
C LEU A 269 19.49 -16.78 5.46
N GLU A 270 20.16 -15.99 6.29
CA GLU A 270 20.24 -14.54 6.11
C GLU A 270 21.07 -14.20 4.85
N ARG A 271 22.04 -15.05 4.50
CA ARG A 271 22.84 -14.89 3.27
C ARG A 271 22.07 -15.24 2.00
N ILE A 272 21.18 -16.23 2.04
CA ILE A 272 20.28 -16.49 0.90
C ILE A 272 19.32 -15.32 0.68
N ILE A 273 18.91 -14.64 1.76
CA ILE A 273 18.07 -13.45 1.69
C ILE A 273 18.85 -12.30 1.06
N ASP A 274 20.10 -12.11 1.47
CA ASP A 274 21.01 -11.12 0.89
C ASP A 274 21.15 -11.30 -0.65
N ASP A 275 21.31 -12.55 -1.11
CA ASP A 275 21.38 -12.91 -2.54
C ASP A 275 20.03 -12.75 -3.26
N TRP A 276 18.93 -13.02 -2.56
CA TRP A 276 17.58 -12.83 -3.09
C TRP A 276 17.27 -11.36 -3.35
N ILE A 277 17.69 -10.47 -2.45
CA ILE A 277 17.59 -9.02 -2.61
C ILE A 277 18.40 -8.57 -3.83
N LEU A 278 19.63 -9.08 -4.00
CA LEU A 278 20.45 -8.81 -5.18
C LEU A 278 19.74 -9.22 -6.48
N MET A 279 19.13 -10.41 -6.52
CA MET A 279 18.33 -10.84 -7.68
C MET A 279 17.15 -9.89 -7.95
N GLY A 280 16.52 -9.36 -6.90
CA GLY A 280 15.51 -8.31 -7.01
C GLY A 280 16.03 -7.06 -7.72
N PHE A 281 17.21 -6.56 -7.33
CA PHE A 281 17.83 -5.39 -7.95
C PHE A 281 18.20 -5.58 -9.42
N LEU A 282 18.54 -6.80 -9.84
CA LEU A 282 18.79 -7.13 -11.26
C LEU A 282 17.52 -7.03 -12.12
N VAL A 283 16.36 -7.37 -11.56
CA VAL A 283 15.08 -7.20 -12.25
C VAL A 283 14.72 -5.72 -12.39
N GLY A 284 14.99 -4.93 -11.36
CA GLY A 284 14.77 -3.50 -11.40
C GLY A 284 15.09 -2.78 -10.11
N ASN A 285 15.38 -1.50 -10.24
CA ASN A 285 15.61 -0.55 -9.16
C ASN A 285 15.52 0.88 -9.73
N ASP A 286 15.57 1.89 -8.87
CA ASP A 286 15.43 3.30 -9.26
C ASP A 286 16.72 3.96 -9.77
N PHE A 287 17.88 3.28 -9.70
CA PHE A 287 19.22 3.91 -9.87
C PHE A 287 19.94 3.54 -11.17
N ILE A 288 19.69 2.34 -11.70
CA ILE A 288 20.24 1.88 -12.98
C ILE A 288 19.14 1.33 -13.89
N PRO A 289 19.30 1.40 -15.22
CA PRO A 289 18.33 0.86 -16.16
C PRO A 289 18.15 -0.66 -16.01
N HIS A 290 16.94 -1.14 -16.30
CA HIS A 290 16.64 -2.56 -16.34
C HIS A 290 17.48 -3.29 -17.39
N LEU A 291 17.91 -4.52 -17.08
CA LEU A 291 18.48 -5.41 -18.07
C LEU A 291 17.49 -5.65 -19.22
N PRO A 292 17.97 -5.73 -20.48
CA PRO A 292 17.11 -6.00 -21.61
C PRO A 292 16.29 -7.28 -21.40
N HIS A 293 15.00 -7.24 -21.73
CA HIS A 293 14.08 -8.38 -21.74
C HIS A 293 13.79 -9.06 -20.38
N LEU A 294 14.51 -8.69 -19.31
CA LEU A 294 14.36 -9.24 -17.97
C LEU A 294 13.28 -8.48 -17.18
N HIS A 295 12.02 -8.87 -17.32
CA HIS A 295 10.88 -8.21 -16.66
C HIS A 295 10.00 -9.18 -15.87
N ILE A 296 9.39 -8.71 -14.78
CA ILE A 296 8.48 -9.53 -13.94
C ILE A 296 7.30 -10.06 -14.75
N SER A 297 6.80 -9.28 -15.72
CA SER A 297 5.72 -9.71 -16.60
C SER A 297 6.09 -10.91 -17.48
N HIS A 298 7.39 -11.19 -17.64
CA HIS A 298 7.94 -12.28 -18.43
C HIS A 298 8.64 -13.32 -17.54
N ASP A 299 8.20 -13.48 -16.28
CA ASP A 299 8.72 -14.49 -15.34
C ASP A 299 10.25 -14.41 -15.08
N ALA A 300 10.82 -13.20 -15.06
CA ALA A 300 12.23 -12.98 -14.76
C ALA A 300 12.70 -13.52 -13.39
N LEU A 301 11.91 -13.32 -12.32
CA LEU A 301 12.28 -13.77 -10.97
C LEU A 301 12.41 -15.31 -10.88
N PRO A 302 11.45 -16.11 -11.37
CA PRO A 302 11.61 -17.55 -11.49
C PRO A 302 12.88 -18.00 -12.21
N LEU A 303 13.24 -17.34 -13.31
CA LEU A 303 14.46 -17.61 -14.06
C LEU A 303 15.70 -17.37 -13.18
N LEU A 304 15.80 -16.19 -12.56
CA LEU A 304 16.91 -15.82 -11.68
C LEU A 304 17.11 -16.84 -10.55
N TYR A 305 16.02 -17.29 -9.92
CA TYR A 305 16.07 -18.27 -8.83
C TYR A 305 16.51 -19.65 -9.33
N LYS A 306 16.02 -20.08 -10.50
CA LYS A 306 16.39 -21.37 -11.10
C LYS A 306 17.89 -21.39 -11.41
N THR A 307 18.39 -20.31 -12.02
CA THR A 307 19.82 -20.13 -12.29
C THR A 307 20.62 -20.16 -10.99
N TYR A 308 20.19 -19.43 -9.97
CA TYR A 308 20.90 -19.37 -8.68
C TYR A 308 20.98 -20.74 -8.01
N ILE A 309 19.87 -21.48 -7.94
CA ILE A 309 19.83 -22.85 -7.38
C ILE A 309 20.78 -23.78 -8.13
N SER A 310 20.90 -23.64 -9.45
CA SER A 310 21.78 -24.49 -10.25
C SER A 310 23.26 -24.21 -10.04
N VAL A 311 23.62 -22.94 -9.80
CA VAL A 311 25.03 -22.50 -9.72
C VAL A 311 25.54 -22.53 -8.28
N LEU A 312 24.71 -22.23 -7.27
CA LEU A 312 25.13 -22.05 -5.88
C LEU A 312 26.02 -23.19 -5.33
N PRO A 313 25.73 -24.49 -5.55
CA PRO A 313 26.58 -25.58 -5.05
C PRO A 313 28.03 -25.54 -5.59
N SER A 314 28.27 -24.87 -6.72
CA SER A 314 29.58 -24.72 -7.37
C SER A 314 30.35 -23.46 -6.97
N LEU A 315 29.71 -22.51 -6.28
CA LEU A 315 30.30 -21.21 -5.95
C LEU A 315 31.21 -21.27 -4.73
N GLY A 316 30.95 -22.18 -3.78
CA GLY A 316 31.69 -22.27 -2.52
C GLY A 316 31.41 -21.11 -1.54
N GLY A 317 30.37 -20.30 -1.81
CA GLY A 317 29.95 -19.13 -1.03
C GLY A 317 28.75 -18.43 -1.68
N TYR A 318 28.40 -17.25 -1.19
CA TYR A 318 27.24 -16.45 -1.64
C TYR A 318 27.65 -15.40 -2.68
N LEU A 319 26.67 -14.73 -3.28
CA LEU A 319 26.89 -13.62 -4.23
C LEU A 319 27.10 -12.28 -3.52
N ASN A 320 26.35 -12.06 -2.45
CA ASN A 320 26.29 -10.84 -1.65
C ASN A 320 26.62 -11.17 -0.20
N GLU A 321 27.71 -10.61 0.30
CA GLU A 321 28.18 -10.79 1.67
C GLU A 321 28.03 -9.45 2.40
N ASN A 322 26.89 -9.25 3.06
CA ASN A 322 26.60 -8.02 3.83
C ASN A 322 26.71 -6.75 2.98
N GLY A 323 26.15 -6.75 1.76
CA GLY A 323 26.24 -5.63 0.83
C GLY A 323 27.55 -5.56 0.04
N HIS A 324 28.49 -6.48 0.23
CA HIS A 324 29.68 -6.61 -0.62
C HIS A 324 29.50 -7.70 -1.67
N LEU A 325 29.69 -7.34 -2.94
CA LEU A 325 29.52 -8.26 -4.05
C LEU A 325 30.75 -9.16 -4.21
N ASN A 326 30.57 -10.47 -4.14
CA ASN A 326 31.62 -11.43 -4.46
C ASN A 326 31.73 -11.56 -5.99
N LEU A 327 32.62 -10.77 -6.60
CA LEU A 327 32.73 -10.66 -8.05
C LEU A 327 33.03 -11.97 -8.76
N ARG A 328 33.77 -12.89 -8.13
CA ARG A 328 34.06 -14.21 -8.70
C ARG A 328 32.80 -15.08 -8.78
N ASN A 329 32.02 -15.08 -7.70
CA ASN A 329 30.78 -15.85 -7.65
C ASN A 329 29.70 -15.21 -8.53
N PHE A 330 29.64 -13.88 -8.54
CA PHE A 330 28.72 -13.11 -9.36
C PHE A 330 29.01 -13.26 -10.86
N GLU A 331 30.28 -13.29 -11.27
CA GLU A 331 30.66 -13.58 -12.66
C GLU A 331 30.12 -14.94 -13.12
N LYS A 332 30.39 -16.01 -12.36
CA LYS A 332 29.88 -17.36 -12.67
C LYS A 332 28.35 -17.39 -12.75
N TYR A 333 27.67 -16.64 -11.88
CA TYR A 333 26.21 -16.52 -11.91
C TYR A 333 25.73 -15.82 -13.19
N LEU A 334 26.35 -14.70 -13.57
CA LEU A 334 26.01 -13.96 -14.78
C LEU A 334 26.35 -14.74 -16.05
N GLU A 335 27.46 -15.49 -16.08
CA GLU A 335 27.81 -16.37 -17.19
C GLU A 335 26.69 -17.38 -17.46
N LYS A 336 26.18 -18.04 -16.40
CA LYS A 336 25.05 -18.96 -16.55
C LYS A 336 23.77 -18.23 -16.93
N LEU A 337 23.51 -17.07 -16.34
CA LEU A 337 22.33 -16.27 -16.64
C LEU A 337 22.33 -15.74 -18.09
N SER A 338 23.51 -15.53 -18.69
CA SER A 338 23.66 -15.05 -20.06
C SER A 338 23.14 -16.01 -21.13
N GLU A 339 22.89 -17.27 -20.79
CA GLU A 339 22.18 -18.22 -21.66
C GLU A 339 20.79 -17.68 -22.04
N PHE A 340 20.17 -16.90 -21.16
CA PHE A 340 18.89 -16.23 -21.41
C PHE A 340 18.92 -15.32 -22.65
N ASP A 341 20.01 -14.58 -22.89
CA ASP A 341 20.08 -13.70 -24.06
C ASP A 341 19.99 -14.51 -25.36
N ARG A 342 20.59 -15.71 -25.37
CA ARG A 342 20.58 -16.62 -26.53
C ARG A 342 19.22 -17.27 -26.70
N GLU A 343 18.60 -17.73 -25.61
CA GLU A 343 17.25 -18.29 -25.63
C GLU A 343 16.24 -17.26 -26.14
N HIS A 344 16.30 -16.03 -25.64
CA HIS A 344 15.42 -14.95 -26.08
C HIS A 344 15.66 -14.58 -27.54
N PHE A 345 16.93 -14.49 -27.96
CA PHE A 345 17.24 -14.21 -29.36
C PHE A 345 16.76 -15.34 -30.28
N SER A 346 16.81 -16.60 -29.86
CA SER A 346 16.27 -17.73 -30.63
C SER A 346 14.79 -17.55 -30.96
N GLU A 347 13.97 -17.14 -29.98
CA GLU A 347 12.55 -16.83 -30.21
C GLU A 347 12.36 -15.70 -31.23
N VAL A 348 13.10 -14.60 -31.06
CA VAL A 348 13.04 -13.44 -31.97
C VAL A 348 13.56 -13.80 -33.36
N PHE A 349 14.58 -14.65 -33.45
CA PHE A 349 15.22 -15.08 -34.68
C PHE A 349 14.26 -15.92 -35.53
N VAL A 350 13.49 -16.81 -34.92
CA VAL A 350 12.43 -17.57 -35.60
C VAL A 350 11.39 -16.62 -36.21
N ASP A 351 10.95 -15.62 -35.46
CA ASP A 351 10.00 -14.61 -35.96
C ASP A 351 10.62 -13.81 -37.12
N LEU A 352 11.85 -13.33 -36.97
CA LEU A 352 12.57 -12.61 -38.03
C LEU A 352 12.68 -13.45 -39.31
N LYS A 353 13.10 -14.72 -39.21
CA LYS A 353 13.19 -15.63 -40.36
C LYS A 353 11.82 -15.91 -40.99
N TRP A 354 10.77 -16.05 -40.17
CA TRP A 354 9.41 -16.19 -40.66
C TRP A 354 8.94 -14.94 -41.43
N PHE A 355 9.24 -13.74 -40.91
CA PHE A 355 8.94 -12.47 -41.60
C PHE A 355 9.74 -12.32 -42.89
N GLU A 356 11.04 -12.64 -42.90
CA GLU A 356 11.87 -12.65 -44.10
C GLU A 356 11.30 -13.59 -45.17
N SER A 357 10.82 -14.77 -44.78
CA SER A 357 10.17 -15.74 -45.66
C SER A 357 8.85 -15.22 -46.26
N LYS A 358 8.11 -14.35 -45.55
CA LYS A 358 6.83 -13.79 -46.01
C LYS A 358 6.96 -12.52 -46.84
N VAL A 359 7.96 -11.70 -46.57
CA VAL A 359 8.12 -10.36 -47.18
C VAL A 359 9.17 -10.37 -48.28
N GLY A 360 10.02 -11.41 -48.38
CA GLY A 360 11.01 -11.59 -49.43
C GLY A 360 12.19 -10.61 -49.38
N ASN A 361 12.24 -9.74 -48.36
CA ASN A 361 13.33 -8.82 -48.09
C ASN A 361 14.14 -9.32 -46.90
N LYS A 362 15.46 -9.50 -47.07
CA LYS A 362 16.41 -9.67 -45.96
C LYS A 362 16.39 -8.39 -45.13
N TYR A 363 15.95 -8.47 -43.89
CA TYR A 363 15.89 -7.32 -42.98
C TYR A 363 17.19 -7.23 -42.19
N LEU A 364 18.32 -7.03 -42.88
CA LEU A 364 19.62 -6.80 -42.23
C LEU A 364 20.38 -5.70 -42.97
N ASN A 365 20.71 -4.64 -42.23
CA ASN A 365 21.49 -3.48 -42.68
C ASN A 365 22.85 -3.92 -43.29
N GLU A 366 22.92 -4.01 -44.62
CA GLU A 366 24.16 -4.19 -45.40
C GLU A 366 25.26 -3.18 -44.98
N ALA A 367 24.84 -1.98 -44.56
CA ALA A 367 25.73 -0.91 -44.12
C ALA A 367 26.58 -1.26 -42.88
N ALA A 368 26.06 -2.08 -41.96
CA ALA A 368 26.78 -2.47 -40.74
C ALA A 368 27.74 -3.65 -40.96
N GLY A 369 27.42 -4.56 -41.89
CA GLY A 369 28.34 -5.63 -42.33
C GLY A 369 29.57 -5.07 -43.05
N LEU A 370 29.36 -4.10 -43.96
CA LEU A 370 30.44 -3.41 -44.68
C LEU A 370 31.39 -2.61 -43.77
N ALA A 371 30.89 -2.12 -42.64
CA ALA A 371 31.71 -1.43 -41.63
C ALA A 371 32.58 -2.42 -40.83
N ALA A 372 32.05 -3.60 -40.49
CA ALA A 372 32.77 -4.66 -39.78
C ALA A 372 33.89 -5.29 -40.63
N GLU A 373 33.66 -5.49 -41.93
CA GLU A 373 34.70 -5.98 -42.85
C GLU A 373 35.86 -4.98 -43.00
N LYS A 374 35.57 -3.67 -43.03
CA LYS A 374 36.59 -2.62 -43.05
C LYS A 374 37.42 -2.56 -41.78
N GLU A 375 36.80 -2.77 -40.61
CA GLU A 375 37.51 -2.74 -39.34
C GLU A 375 38.34 -4.01 -39.11
N ALA A 376 37.84 -5.18 -39.52
CA ALA A 376 38.59 -6.44 -39.51
C ALA A 376 39.84 -6.37 -40.41
N ALA A 377 39.70 -5.80 -41.62
CA ALA A 377 40.81 -5.55 -42.53
C ALA A 377 41.86 -4.58 -41.96
N SER A 378 41.44 -3.63 -41.10
CA SER A 378 42.37 -2.70 -40.42
C SER A 378 43.17 -3.35 -39.29
N LYS A 379 42.62 -4.38 -38.62
CA LYS A 379 43.27 -5.13 -37.55
C LYS A 379 44.33 -6.13 -38.05
N GLU A 380 44.21 -6.62 -39.28
CA GLU A 380 45.27 -7.44 -39.91
C GLU A 380 46.50 -6.63 -40.32
N ALA A 381 46.34 -5.34 -40.61
CA ALA A 381 47.44 -4.46 -41.03
C ALA A 381 48.37 -4.03 -39.88
N ASN A 382 47.92 -4.09 -38.61
CA ASN A 382 48.66 -3.60 -37.44
C ASN A 382 49.29 -4.70 -36.55
N LYS A 383 49.37 -5.96 -37.01
CA LYS A 383 50.09 -7.02 -36.29
C LYS A 383 51.60 -7.04 -36.61
N LYS A 384 52.35 -6.03 -36.15
CA LYS A 384 53.78 -6.17 -35.79
C LYS A 384 54.09 -5.24 -34.61
N GLU A 385 54.51 -5.85 -33.50
CA GLU A 385 54.85 -5.27 -32.18
C GLU A 385 53.58 -4.86 -31.40
N ASP A 386 53.04 -5.61 -30.44
CA ASP A 386 53.66 -6.00 -29.17
C ASP A 386 52.80 -7.08 -28.47
N SER A 387 53.38 -7.74 -27.48
CA SER A 387 53.00 -9.05 -26.96
C SER A 387 51.90 -9.06 -25.88
N ALA A 388 51.01 -10.06 -25.99
CA ALA A 388 50.22 -10.74 -24.94
C ALA A 388 48.90 -10.10 -24.44
N LEU A 389 47.79 -10.40 -25.13
CA LEU A 389 46.46 -10.71 -24.58
C LEU A 389 45.48 -10.96 -25.75
N CYS A 390 45.35 -12.20 -26.22
CA CYS A 390 44.34 -12.58 -27.21
C CYS A 390 43.51 -13.78 -26.73
N LEU A 391 42.20 -13.57 -26.83
CA LEU A 391 41.06 -14.43 -26.60
C LEU A 391 41.05 -15.63 -27.58
N ALA A 392 42.00 -16.57 -27.44
CA ALA A 392 42.05 -17.81 -28.23
C ALA A 392 41.62 -19.06 -27.43
N ALA A 393 40.97 -18.87 -26.27
CA ALA A 393 40.72 -19.96 -25.31
C ALA A 393 39.22 -20.34 -25.15
N LEU A 394 38.41 -20.20 -26.21
CA LEU A 394 37.04 -20.74 -26.25
C LEU A 394 36.86 -21.94 -27.21
N THR A 395 37.93 -22.51 -27.77
CA THR A 395 37.88 -23.71 -28.63
C THR A 395 38.53 -24.95 -28.00
N SER A 396 38.87 -24.94 -26.71
CA SER A 396 39.44 -26.10 -26.03
C SER A 396 38.43 -26.79 -25.09
N SER A 397 37.40 -27.41 -25.66
CA SER A 397 36.76 -28.57 -25.04
C SER A 397 37.57 -29.81 -25.44
N GLU A 398 37.97 -30.61 -24.46
CA GLU A 398 38.76 -31.83 -24.66
C GLU A 398 38.11 -32.75 -25.70
N LYS A 399 38.86 -33.07 -26.77
CA LYS A 399 38.51 -34.08 -27.75
C LYS A 399 38.40 -35.46 -27.08
N VAL A 400 37.18 -35.91 -26.84
CA VAL A 400 36.87 -37.34 -26.82
C VAL A 400 36.41 -37.70 -28.22
N ILE A 401 37.25 -38.44 -28.94
CA ILE A 401 36.96 -38.96 -30.28
C ILE A 401 35.81 -39.97 -30.14
N GLY A 402 34.64 -39.58 -30.63
CA GLY A 402 33.43 -40.40 -30.75
C GLY A 402 32.67 -39.99 -32.00
N GLU A 403 32.29 -40.98 -32.80
CA GLU A 403 31.94 -40.90 -34.22
C GLU A 403 30.69 -40.07 -34.58
N GLY A 404 30.83 -39.21 -35.59
CA GLY A 404 29.91 -39.02 -36.72
C GLY A 404 28.48 -38.54 -36.46
N LYS A 405 28.28 -37.20 -36.38
CA LYS A 405 27.01 -36.51 -36.71
C LYS A 405 27.27 -35.05 -37.16
N GLY A 406 26.98 -34.77 -38.44
CA GLY A 406 26.41 -33.51 -38.96
C GLY A 406 27.30 -32.28 -39.26
N ASP A 407 27.88 -32.17 -40.46
CA ASP A 407 28.45 -30.90 -40.99
C ASP A 407 27.37 -29.78 -41.13
N ASP A 408 26.09 -30.12 -41.32
CA ASP A 408 25.00 -29.14 -41.50
C ASP A 408 24.58 -28.45 -40.18
N GLU A 409 24.74 -29.10 -39.01
CA GLU A 409 24.38 -28.52 -37.71
C GLU A 409 25.42 -27.47 -37.25
N GLU A 410 26.71 -27.66 -37.57
CA GLU A 410 27.78 -26.72 -37.25
C GLU A 410 27.67 -25.41 -38.04
N GLU A 411 27.25 -25.46 -39.32
CA GLU A 411 27.06 -24.26 -40.15
C GLU A 411 25.86 -23.41 -39.69
N GLU A 412 24.77 -24.04 -39.22
CA GLU A 412 23.60 -23.33 -38.69
C GLU A 412 23.91 -22.62 -37.37
N ASP A 413 24.68 -23.25 -36.47
CA ASP A 413 25.11 -22.67 -35.19
C ASP A 413 26.03 -21.45 -35.39
N ASP A 414 26.96 -21.51 -36.35
CA ASP A 414 27.84 -20.38 -36.70
C ASP A 414 27.06 -19.19 -37.30
N MET A 415 26.02 -19.48 -38.09
CA MET A 415 25.13 -18.44 -38.63
C MET A 415 24.33 -17.78 -37.50
N PHE A 416 23.78 -18.55 -36.56
CA PHE A 416 23.05 -18.04 -35.42
C PHE A 416 23.89 -17.10 -34.55
N GLU A 417 25.12 -17.48 -34.21
CA GLU A 417 26.01 -16.67 -33.38
C GLU A 417 26.42 -15.37 -34.09
N THR A 418 26.60 -15.40 -35.42
CA THR A 418 26.89 -14.21 -36.22
C THR A 418 25.72 -13.23 -36.20
N GLU A 419 24.51 -13.73 -36.39
CA GLU A 419 23.27 -12.94 -36.35
C GLU A 419 22.99 -12.38 -34.95
N PHE A 420 23.26 -13.17 -33.89
CA PHE A 420 23.13 -12.72 -32.51
C PHE A 420 24.07 -11.56 -32.18
N ARG A 421 25.33 -11.63 -32.64
CA ARG A 421 26.28 -10.52 -32.51
C ARG A 421 25.81 -9.27 -33.25
N GLN A 422 25.24 -9.45 -34.45
CA GLN A 422 24.73 -8.35 -35.25
C GLN A 422 23.48 -7.71 -34.61
N TYR A 423 22.62 -8.50 -34.00
CA TYR A 423 21.47 -8.05 -33.23
C TYR A 423 21.90 -7.18 -32.05
N LYS A 424 22.87 -7.64 -31.24
CA LYS A 424 23.43 -6.86 -30.13
C LYS A 424 24.10 -5.57 -30.60
N ARG A 425 24.88 -5.62 -31.69
CA ARG A 425 25.47 -4.39 -32.28
C ARG A 425 24.41 -3.38 -32.67
N THR A 426 23.34 -3.84 -33.31
CA THR A 426 22.22 -2.98 -33.70
C THR A 426 21.58 -2.32 -32.48
N TYR A 427 21.40 -3.07 -31.39
CA TYR A 427 20.93 -2.51 -30.12
C TYR A 427 21.84 -1.38 -29.63
N TYR A 428 23.15 -1.59 -29.53
CA TYR A 428 24.07 -0.55 -29.04
C TYR A 428 24.12 0.67 -29.97
N MET A 429 24.15 0.48 -31.29
CA MET A 429 24.17 1.58 -32.24
C MET A 429 22.88 2.41 -32.20
N THR A 430 21.72 1.75 -32.16
CA THR A 430 20.41 2.43 -32.24
C THR A 430 19.95 3.02 -30.92
N LYS A 431 20.14 2.29 -29.80
CA LYS A 431 19.69 2.73 -28.48
C LYS A 431 20.69 3.66 -27.80
N MET A 432 21.98 3.36 -27.89
CA MET A 432 23.02 4.15 -27.21
C MET A 432 23.62 5.24 -28.10
N GLY A 433 23.31 5.25 -29.40
CA GLY A 433 23.85 6.24 -30.34
C GLY A 433 25.36 6.12 -30.54
N VAL A 434 25.91 4.90 -30.43
CA VAL A 434 27.34 4.62 -30.56
C VAL A 434 27.67 4.27 -32.01
N ASP A 435 28.60 5.00 -32.63
CA ASP A 435 28.99 4.77 -34.02
C ASP A 435 29.76 3.45 -34.23
N VAL A 436 30.61 3.07 -33.26
CA VAL A 436 31.43 1.86 -33.30
C VAL A 436 31.37 1.12 -31.97
N VAL A 437 30.86 -0.11 -31.98
CA VAL A 437 30.75 -0.97 -30.79
C VAL A 437 32.08 -1.70 -30.58
N SER A 438 33.00 -1.09 -29.84
CA SER A 438 34.31 -1.67 -29.51
C SER A 438 34.27 -2.52 -28.23
N ASP A 439 35.22 -3.45 -28.09
CA ASP A 439 35.38 -4.24 -26.86
C ASP A 439 35.67 -3.34 -25.63
N GLU A 440 36.35 -2.20 -25.83
CA GLU A 440 36.61 -1.21 -24.78
C GLU A 440 35.31 -0.55 -24.31
N PHE A 441 34.41 -0.19 -25.25
CA PHE A 441 33.10 0.37 -24.91
C PHE A 441 32.26 -0.63 -24.10
N LEU A 442 32.20 -1.89 -24.53
CA LEU A 442 31.46 -2.95 -23.83
C LEU A 442 32.05 -3.21 -22.43
N ALA A 443 33.38 -3.27 -22.30
CA ALA A 443 34.05 -3.45 -21.02
C ALA A 443 33.79 -2.27 -20.07
N LYS A 444 33.82 -1.02 -20.58
CA LYS A 444 33.48 0.17 -19.81
C LYS A 444 32.03 0.13 -19.32
N GLN A 445 31.10 -0.25 -20.19
CA GLN A 445 29.68 -0.33 -19.83
C GLN A 445 29.42 -1.42 -18.78
N ALA A 446 29.99 -2.62 -18.98
CA ALA A 446 29.91 -3.71 -18.02
C ALA A 446 30.47 -3.30 -16.64
N ARG A 447 31.63 -2.63 -16.63
CA ARG A 447 32.22 -2.08 -15.40
C ARG A 447 31.27 -1.10 -14.71
N CYS A 448 30.75 -0.10 -15.41
CA CYS A 448 29.83 0.88 -14.83
C CYS A 448 28.54 0.24 -14.29
N TYR A 449 28.05 -0.81 -14.96
CA TYR A 449 26.87 -1.54 -14.51
C TYR A 449 27.13 -2.29 -13.20
N VAL A 450 28.25 -3.02 -13.11
CA VAL A 450 28.65 -3.75 -11.89
C VAL A 450 28.99 -2.81 -10.75
N GLU A 451 29.68 -1.68 -11.03
CA GLU A 451 29.85 -0.59 -10.05
C GLU A 451 28.50 -0.09 -9.53
N GLY A 452 27.50 0.03 -10.40
CA GLY A 452 26.14 0.43 -10.00
C GLY A 452 25.45 -0.58 -9.10
N ILE A 453 25.54 -1.88 -9.40
CA ILE A 453 25.01 -2.93 -8.52
C ILE A 453 25.66 -2.87 -7.13
N GLN A 454 26.99 -2.71 -7.08
CA GLN A 454 27.71 -2.57 -5.81
C GLN A 454 27.32 -1.28 -5.06
N TRP A 455 27.12 -0.16 -5.77
CA TRP A 455 26.64 1.09 -5.16
C TRP A 455 25.25 0.90 -4.55
N ILE A 456 24.32 0.24 -5.26
CA ILE A 456 22.97 -0.05 -4.77
C ILE A 456 23.04 -0.92 -3.51
N LEU A 457 23.81 -2.02 -3.54
CA LEU A 457 24.00 -2.86 -2.36
C LEU A 457 24.50 -2.05 -1.16
N HIS A 458 25.50 -1.19 -1.36
CA HIS A 458 25.94 -0.32 -0.27
C HIS A 458 24.84 0.65 0.18
N TYR A 459 24.07 1.24 -0.73
CA TYR A 459 23.04 2.20 -0.36
C TYR A 459 21.96 1.60 0.54
N TYR A 460 21.59 0.34 0.32
CA TYR A 460 20.61 -0.39 1.13
C TYR A 460 21.19 -0.92 2.45
N TYR A 461 22.41 -1.46 2.43
CA TYR A 461 23.02 -2.12 3.62
C TYR A 461 23.78 -1.15 4.53
N HIS A 462 24.40 -0.12 3.96
CA HIS A 462 25.37 0.75 4.65
C HIS A 462 25.03 2.25 4.56
N GLY A 463 24.06 2.64 3.72
CA GLY A 463 23.79 4.04 3.40
C GLY A 463 24.69 4.56 2.27
N VAL A 464 24.56 5.85 1.95
CA VAL A 464 25.22 6.46 0.78
C VAL A 464 26.75 6.32 0.87
N GLN A 465 27.37 5.69 -0.14
CA GLN A 465 28.83 5.63 -0.28
C GLN A 465 29.38 6.56 -1.36
N SER A 466 28.51 7.16 -2.17
CA SER A 466 28.86 8.23 -3.08
C SER A 466 27.64 9.05 -3.43
N TRP A 467 27.71 10.36 -3.14
CA TRP A 467 26.70 11.33 -3.54
C TRP A 467 26.78 11.69 -5.03
N SER A 468 27.97 11.58 -5.63
CA SER A 468 28.27 12.01 -7.01
C SER A 468 28.23 10.88 -8.04
N TRP A 469 28.30 9.61 -7.63
CA TRP A 469 28.23 8.48 -8.55
C TRP A 469 26.84 8.40 -9.22
N TYR A 470 26.84 8.10 -10.52
CA TYR A 470 25.63 7.80 -11.30
C TYR A 470 25.98 6.89 -12.48
N TYR A 471 24.99 6.16 -12.99
CA TYR A 471 25.16 5.36 -14.20
C TYR A 471 25.03 6.23 -15.46
N PRO A 472 26.06 6.32 -16.32
CA PRO A 472 26.16 7.34 -17.37
C PRO A 472 25.53 6.95 -18.71
N PHE A 473 24.62 5.97 -18.73
CA PHE A 473 23.93 5.52 -19.93
C PHE A 473 22.43 5.40 -19.69
N HIS A 474 21.60 5.61 -20.72
CA HIS A 474 20.14 5.47 -20.59
C HIS A 474 19.68 4.00 -20.56
N TYR A 475 20.50 3.06 -21.01
CA TYR A 475 20.16 1.63 -21.06
C TYR A 475 21.26 0.75 -20.47
N ALA A 476 20.91 -0.49 -20.10
CA ALA A 476 21.82 -1.49 -19.56
C ALA A 476 22.54 -2.28 -20.68
N PRO A 477 23.69 -2.91 -20.41
CA PRO A 477 24.31 -3.86 -21.33
C PRO A 477 23.51 -5.17 -21.40
N PHE A 478 23.78 -5.99 -22.43
CA PHE A 478 23.33 -7.39 -22.47
C PHE A 478 24.07 -8.22 -21.41
N LEU A 479 23.43 -9.25 -20.86
CA LEU A 479 24.02 -10.16 -19.87
C LEU A 479 25.28 -10.84 -20.41
N SER A 480 25.22 -11.29 -21.66
CA SER A 480 26.32 -11.93 -22.38
C SER A 480 27.55 -11.04 -22.61
N ASP A 481 27.42 -9.73 -22.42
CA ASP A 481 28.52 -8.77 -22.55
C ASP A 481 29.13 -8.37 -21.19
N ILE A 482 28.52 -8.76 -20.06
CA ILE A 482 29.07 -8.55 -18.70
C ILE A 482 30.01 -9.72 -18.35
N ARG A 483 31.28 -9.60 -18.75
CA ARG A 483 32.33 -10.63 -18.56
C ARG A 483 33.64 -10.04 -18.04
N ASN A 484 34.51 -10.88 -17.48
CA ASN A 484 35.83 -10.50 -16.95
C ASN A 484 35.75 -9.47 -15.79
N ILE A 485 34.75 -9.61 -14.93
CA ILE A 485 34.48 -8.73 -13.79
C ILE A 485 35.16 -9.21 -12.50
N ALA A 486 35.59 -10.47 -12.41
CA ALA A 486 36.19 -11.05 -11.19
C ALA A 486 37.41 -10.30 -10.64
N GLY A 487 38.15 -9.59 -11.50
CA GLY A 487 39.33 -8.81 -11.14
C GLY A 487 39.09 -7.31 -10.88
N LEU A 488 37.85 -6.83 -11.00
CA LEU A 488 37.54 -5.41 -10.83
C LEU A 488 37.74 -4.97 -9.37
N LYS A 489 38.26 -3.75 -9.20
CA LYS A 489 38.32 -3.07 -7.91
C LYS A 489 37.28 -1.96 -7.90
N LEU A 490 36.26 -2.13 -7.08
CA LEU A 490 35.14 -1.20 -6.93
C LEU A 490 35.44 -0.29 -5.73
N THR A 491 35.57 1.02 -5.98
CA THR A 491 35.85 2.02 -4.94
C THR A 491 35.00 3.25 -5.19
N PHE A 492 34.43 3.81 -4.13
CA PHE A 492 33.58 4.99 -4.18
C PHE A 492 34.19 6.13 -3.37
N ASP A 493 34.09 7.35 -3.91
CA ASP A 493 34.32 8.57 -3.15
C ASP A 493 32.97 9.08 -2.63
N LEU A 494 32.89 9.33 -1.33
CA LEU A 494 31.66 9.78 -0.68
C LEU A 494 31.18 11.09 -1.28
N GLY A 495 32.09 12.02 -1.57
CA GLY A 495 31.73 13.36 -2.06
C GLY A 495 30.81 14.11 -1.09
N LYS A 496 30.00 15.03 -1.62
CA LYS A 496 29.01 15.82 -0.85
C LYS A 496 27.67 15.82 -1.59
N PRO A 497 26.53 15.88 -0.86
CA PRO A 497 25.25 16.14 -1.50
C PRO A 497 25.24 17.51 -2.18
N PHE A 498 24.43 17.63 -3.24
CA PHE A 498 24.12 18.93 -3.83
C PHE A 498 23.38 19.82 -2.83
N MET A 499 23.60 21.13 -2.92
CA MET A 499 22.74 22.09 -2.23
C MET A 499 21.33 22.07 -2.83
N PRO A 500 20.28 22.41 -2.05
CA PRO A 500 18.89 22.32 -2.53
C PRO A 500 18.66 23.00 -3.90
N PHE A 501 19.21 24.20 -4.13
CA PHE A 501 19.03 24.90 -5.41
C PHE A 501 19.82 24.29 -6.56
N GLN A 502 20.97 23.66 -6.26
CA GLN A 502 21.74 22.92 -7.26
C GLN A 502 20.93 21.69 -7.72
N GLN A 503 20.29 20.99 -6.79
CA GLN A 503 19.38 19.90 -7.14
C GLN A 503 18.16 20.37 -7.93
N LEU A 504 17.52 21.47 -7.52
CA LEU A 504 16.35 21.99 -8.26
C LEU A 504 16.71 22.28 -9.72
N LEU A 505 17.83 22.94 -9.96
CA LEU A 505 18.29 23.22 -11.32
C LEU A 505 18.65 21.92 -12.06
N ALA A 506 19.20 20.93 -11.37
CA ALA A 506 19.54 19.63 -11.96
C ALA A 506 18.32 18.74 -12.30
N VAL A 507 17.16 18.97 -11.68
CA VAL A 507 16.01 18.04 -11.75
C VAL A 507 14.79 18.67 -12.44
N LEU A 508 14.58 19.98 -12.32
CA LEU A 508 13.38 20.63 -12.87
C LEU A 508 13.48 20.89 -14.37
N PRO A 509 12.37 20.80 -15.13
CA PRO A 509 12.27 21.31 -16.48
C PRO A 509 12.05 22.83 -16.51
N ALA A 510 12.32 23.45 -17.66
CA ALA A 510 12.09 24.90 -17.86
C ALA A 510 10.63 25.32 -17.63
N ALA A 511 9.66 24.43 -17.88
CA ALA A 511 8.25 24.67 -17.61
C ALA A 511 7.94 24.94 -16.12
N SER A 512 8.77 24.44 -15.20
CA SER A 512 8.63 24.62 -13.75
C SER A 512 9.64 25.64 -13.19
N MET A 513 10.20 26.54 -14.02
CA MET A 513 11.21 27.52 -13.59
C MET A 513 10.74 28.47 -12.48
N GLU A 514 9.43 28.67 -12.33
CA GLU A 514 8.86 29.52 -11.28
C GLU A 514 9.15 29.00 -9.86
N LEU A 515 9.42 27.69 -9.72
CA LEU A 515 9.80 27.05 -8.45
C LEU A 515 11.24 27.35 -8.03
N LEU A 516 12.06 27.92 -8.93
CA LEU A 516 13.43 28.33 -8.66
C LEU A 516 13.49 29.83 -8.27
N PRO A 517 14.49 30.21 -7.46
CA PRO A 517 14.84 31.62 -7.24
C PRO A 517 14.96 32.40 -8.55
N GLN A 518 14.46 33.63 -8.56
CA GLN A 518 14.48 34.51 -9.74
C GLN A 518 15.89 34.65 -10.34
N ALA A 519 16.92 34.60 -9.49
CA ALA A 519 18.32 34.67 -9.89
C ALA A 519 18.75 33.58 -10.89
N TYR A 520 18.16 32.38 -10.87
CA TYR A 520 18.58 31.25 -11.71
C TYR A 520 17.68 31.00 -12.93
N ARG A 521 16.48 31.57 -12.98
CA ARG A 521 15.47 31.23 -14.01
C ARG A 521 15.98 31.42 -15.44
N HIS A 522 16.78 32.45 -15.67
CA HIS A 522 17.38 32.74 -16.98
C HIS A 522 18.34 31.64 -17.47
N LEU A 523 18.91 30.83 -16.58
CA LEU A 523 19.81 29.73 -16.95
C LEU A 523 19.07 28.60 -17.68
N MET A 524 17.75 28.47 -17.48
CA MET A 524 16.94 27.44 -18.13
C MET A 524 16.35 27.88 -19.47
N THR A 525 16.28 29.20 -19.73
CA THR A 525 15.54 29.75 -20.88
C THR A 525 16.41 30.55 -21.85
N SER A 526 17.52 31.13 -21.40
CA SER A 526 18.38 31.95 -22.25
C SER A 526 19.21 31.08 -23.20
N GLU A 527 19.20 31.39 -24.49
CA GLU A 527 20.06 30.75 -25.49
C GLU A 527 21.56 30.95 -25.19
N ASN A 528 21.91 32.01 -24.46
CA ASN A 528 23.29 32.28 -24.04
C ASN A 528 23.69 31.52 -22.76
N SER A 529 22.78 30.72 -22.17
CA SER A 529 23.07 29.96 -20.97
C SER A 529 24.08 28.84 -21.27
N PRO A 530 25.15 28.68 -20.47
CA PRO A 530 26.11 27.59 -20.64
C PRO A 530 25.51 26.18 -20.50
N ILE A 531 24.28 26.08 -19.98
CA ILE A 531 23.60 24.82 -19.67
C ILE A 531 22.28 24.66 -20.42
N ILE A 532 22.01 25.47 -21.47
CA ILE A 532 20.75 25.44 -22.21
C ILE A 532 20.47 24.08 -22.88
N GLU A 533 21.52 23.35 -23.28
CA GLU A 533 21.40 22.02 -23.88
C GLU A 533 20.73 20.99 -22.96
N TYR A 534 20.78 21.21 -21.64
CA TYR A 534 20.15 20.35 -20.64
C TYR A 534 18.65 20.60 -20.48
N TYR A 535 18.07 21.63 -21.12
CA TYR A 535 16.65 21.96 -21.03
C TYR A 535 15.96 21.92 -22.40
N PRO A 536 15.91 20.74 -23.06
CA PRO A 536 15.22 20.62 -24.33
C PRO A 536 13.71 20.89 -24.16
N LEU A 537 13.14 21.69 -25.07
CA LEU A 537 11.69 21.92 -25.13
C LEU A 537 10.94 20.63 -25.50
N ASP A 538 11.51 19.87 -26.44
CA ASP A 538 11.01 18.57 -26.86
C ASP A 538 12.06 17.47 -26.66
N PHE A 539 11.62 16.36 -26.07
CA PHE A 539 12.43 15.17 -25.83
C PHE A 539 11.70 13.91 -26.30
N LYS A 540 12.48 12.88 -26.64
CA LYS A 540 11.97 11.57 -27.05
C LYS A 540 11.78 10.66 -25.83
N THR A 541 10.80 9.78 -25.91
CA THR A 541 10.56 8.71 -24.94
C THR A 541 10.61 7.36 -25.64
N ASP A 542 11.31 6.39 -25.06
CA ASP A 542 11.41 5.03 -25.56
C ASP A 542 10.74 4.05 -24.59
N LEU A 543 9.72 3.32 -25.06
CA LEU A 543 9.04 2.30 -24.24
C LEU A 543 9.96 1.12 -23.89
N ASN A 544 10.98 0.83 -24.71
CA ASN A 544 11.97 -0.23 -24.45
C ASN A 544 11.35 -1.56 -23.94
N GLY A 545 10.30 -2.05 -24.61
CA GLY A 545 9.60 -3.30 -24.23
C GLY A 545 8.59 -3.17 -23.09
N LYS A 546 8.40 -1.97 -22.52
CA LYS A 546 7.36 -1.67 -21.53
C LYS A 546 6.02 -1.38 -22.22
N GLN A 547 4.94 -1.65 -21.49
CA GLN A 547 3.57 -1.46 -22.01
C GLN A 547 2.99 -0.09 -21.68
N GLN A 548 3.56 0.59 -20.69
CA GLN A 548 2.98 1.80 -20.13
C GLN A 548 3.92 2.99 -20.34
N GLU A 549 3.38 4.12 -20.80
CA GLU A 549 4.19 5.30 -21.12
C GLU A 549 4.94 5.85 -19.90
N TRP A 550 4.40 5.69 -18.69
CA TRP A 550 5.09 6.10 -17.47
C TRP A 550 6.33 5.22 -17.14
N GLU A 551 6.50 4.07 -17.78
CA GLU A 551 7.69 3.22 -17.67
C GLU A 551 8.72 3.53 -18.77
N ALA A 552 8.41 4.43 -19.71
CA ALA A 552 9.30 4.75 -20.83
C ALA A 552 10.57 5.47 -20.39
N VAL A 553 11.69 5.16 -21.04
CA VAL A 553 12.96 5.85 -20.86
C VAL A 553 12.85 7.26 -21.43
N VAL A 554 13.13 8.28 -20.60
CA VAL A 554 13.11 9.69 -21.00
C VAL A 554 14.50 10.08 -21.49
N LEU A 555 14.62 10.36 -22.79
CA LEU A 555 15.91 10.63 -23.43
C LEU A 555 16.24 12.12 -23.36
N ILE A 556 16.81 12.53 -22.23
CA ILE A 556 17.35 13.87 -21.99
C ILE A 556 18.85 13.80 -21.67
N PRO A 557 19.65 14.82 -22.02
CA PRO A 557 21.10 14.79 -21.82
C PRO A 557 21.45 14.83 -20.33
N PHE A 558 22.41 14.02 -19.87
CA PHE A 558 22.88 14.02 -18.48
C PHE A 558 23.63 15.32 -18.16
N ILE A 559 23.32 15.93 -17.01
CA ILE A 559 23.96 17.18 -16.59
C ILE A 559 25.38 16.92 -16.10
N ASP A 560 26.34 17.70 -16.62
CA ASP A 560 27.67 17.80 -16.05
C ASP A 560 27.65 18.71 -14.81
N GLU A 561 28.11 18.16 -13.69
CA GLU A 561 28.13 18.85 -12.39
C GLU A 561 29.02 20.10 -12.41
N ARG A 562 30.19 20.05 -13.08
CA ARG A 562 31.13 21.17 -13.10
C ARG A 562 30.55 22.32 -13.91
N CYS A 563 29.95 22.02 -15.06
CA CYS A 563 29.26 23.01 -15.89
C CYS A 563 28.09 23.66 -15.14
N LEU A 564 27.27 22.86 -14.45
CA LEU A 564 26.15 23.36 -13.65
C LEU A 564 26.60 24.33 -12.56
N LEU A 565 27.57 23.92 -11.74
CA LEU A 565 28.06 24.73 -10.63
C LEU A 565 28.73 26.02 -11.12
N ALA A 566 29.54 25.94 -12.19
CA ALA A 566 30.18 27.12 -12.80
C ALA A 566 29.15 28.12 -13.36
N ALA A 567 28.02 27.65 -13.89
CA ALA A 567 26.94 28.52 -14.36
C ALA A 567 26.15 29.16 -13.20
N MET A 568 26.03 28.48 -12.06
CA MET A 568 25.32 28.98 -10.88
C MET A 568 26.13 30.00 -10.07
N ASP A 569 27.45 29.85 -10.00
CA ASP A 569 28.33 30.68 -9.16
C ASP A 569 28.15 32.19 -9.36
N PRO A 570 28.10 32.72 -10.61
CA PRO A 570 27.85 34.12 -10.85
C PRO A 570 26.47 34.58 -10.38
N CYS A 571 25.48 33.70 -10.23
CA CYS A 571 24.12 34.07 -9.85
C CYS A 571 23.91 34.09 -8.33
N ASN A 572 24.76 33.40 -7.56
CA ASN A 572 24.62 33.21 -6.11
C ASN A 572 24.61 34.52 -5.29
N HIS A 573 25.24 35.58 -5.80
CA HIS A 573 25.26 36.88 -5.12
C HIS A 573 23.89 37.59 -5.13
N ASN A 574 23.04 37.28 -6.11
CA ASN A 574 21.71 37.86 -6.28
C ASN A 574 20.63 37.20 -5.42
N LEU A 575 20.96 36.14 -4.68
CA LEU A 575 20.02 35.50 -3.76
C LEU A 575 19.69 36.40 -2.57
N THR A 576 18.42 36.44 -2.23
CA THR A 576 17.91 37.07 -1.00
C THR A 576 18.40 36.33 0.24
N LYS A 577 18.26 36.96 1.42
CA LYS A 577 18.65 36.32 2.70
C LYS A 577 17.83 35.07 3.00
N GLN A 578 16.53 35.09 2.69
CA GLN A 578 15.63 33.93 2.88
C GLN A 578 16.01 32.78 1.95
N GLU A 579 16.30 33.07 0.67
CA GLU A 579 16.76 32.06 -0.28
C GLU A 579 18.10 31.45 0.15
N LYS A 580 19.04 32.26 0.66
CA LYS A 580 20.32 31.76 1.20
C LYS A 580 20.11 30.84 2.41
N ALA A 581 19.17 31.17 3.30
CA ALA A 581 18.82 30.32 4.43
C ALA A 581 18.13 29.02 3.99
N ARG A 582 17.32 29.04 2.91
CA ARG A 582 16.70 27.83 2.35
C ARG A 582 17.69 26.93 1.62
N ASN A 583 18.80 27.48 1.12
CA ASN A 583 19.83 26.73 0.40
C ASN A 583 20.92 26.17 1.33
N CYS A 584 20.54 25.61 2.47
CA CYS A 584 21.44 24.91 3.37
C CYS A 584 20.83 23.57 3.85
N HIS A 585 21.69 22.67 4.31
CA HIS A 585 21.26 21.42 4.94
C HIS A 585 21.12 21.60 6.46
N THR A 586 20.10 20.96 7.05
CA THR A 586 19.87 20.97 8.49
C THR A 586 19.72 19.55 9.05
N GLU A 587 19.95 19.45 10.36
CA GLU A 587 19.87 18.23 11.14
C GLU A 587 18.43 17.75 11.36
N CYS A 588 18.24 16.44 11.51
CA CYS A 588 16.98 15.89 11.99
C CYS A 588 16.72 16.37 13.43
N ALA A 589 15.44 16.54 13.80
CA ALA A 589 15.07 16.87 15.17
C ALA A 589 14.22 15.76 15.81
N VAL A 590 14.46 15.52 17.10
CA VAL A 590 13.61 14.70 17.96
C VAL A 590 12.82 15.60 18.90
N TYR A 591 11.53 15.28 19.06
CA TYR A 591 10.57 15.99 19.86
C TYR A 591 10.04 15.04 20.93
N THR A 592 10.00 15.53 22.18
CA THR A 592 9.49 14.79 23.34
C THR A 592 8.60 15.68 24.18
N TYR A 593 7.63 15.08 24.86
CA TYR A 593 6.81 15.80 25.82
C TYR A 593 7.62 16.08 27.08
N ASP A 594 7.57 17.33 27.54
CA ASP A 594 8.22 17.80 28.75
C ASP A 594 7.17 18.52 29.63
N GLN A 595 6.84 17.90 30.77
CA GLN A 595 5.84 18.42 31.69
C GLN A 595 6.24 19.77 32.30
N GLU A 596 7.55 20.07 32.39
CA GLU A 596 8.05 21.31 32.99
C GLU A 596 8.08 22.47 31.99
N ALA A 597 8.16 22.18 30.69
CA ALA A 597 8.10 23.19 29.65
C ALA A 597 6.68 23.76 29.54
N ASP A 598 6.50 25.07 29.61
CA ASP A 598 5.21 25.74 29.33
C ASP A 598 5.51 27.06 28.62
N VAL A 599 5.60 26.97 27.29
CA VAL A 599 5.91 28.11 26.42
C VAL A 599 4.81 28.33 25.40
N THR A 600 4.60 29.57 24.97
CA THR A 600 3.69 29.83 23.84
C THR A 600 4.42 29.61 22.52
N TYR A 601 3.88 28.75 21.67
CA TYR A 601 4.39 28.48 20.33
C TYR A 601 3.47 29.16 19.30
N SER A 602 4.01 30.15 18.59
CA SER A 602 3.28 30.90 17.56
C SER A 602 3.18 30.11 16.25
N SER A 603 1.98 30.07 15.68
CA SER A 603 1.73 29.47 14.38
C SER A 603 2.08 30.43 13.25
N SER A 604 2.62 29.90 12.14
CA SER A 604 2.81 30.69 10.91
C SER A 604 1.50 30.91 10.13
N LEU A 605 0.44 30.15 10.44
CA LEU A 605 -0.89 30.27 9.83
C LEU A 605 -2.00 30.34 10.90
N PRO A 606 -2.05 31.40 11.75
CA PRO A 606 -2.94 31.48 12.92
C PRO A 606 -4.44 31.43 12.58
N GLN A 607 -4.82 31.77 11.34
CA GLN A 607 -6.21 31.71 10.89
C GLN A 607 -6.73 30.27 10.76
N LEU A 608 -5.86 29.33 10.39
CA LEU A 608 -6.19 27.92 10.22
C LEU A 608 -5.74 27.09 11.42
N PHE A 609 -4.56 27.39 11.92
CA PHE A 609 -3.87 26.68 12.98
C PHE A 609 -3.53 27.66 14.10
N PRO A 610 -4.32 27.73 15.20
CA PRO A 610 -4.14 28.74 16.24
C PRO A 610 -2.85 28.54 17.04
N ASP A 611 -2.35 29.60 17.68
CA ASP A 611 -1.19 29.53 18.56
C ASP A 611 -1.38 28.53 19.71
N ILE A 612 -0.31 27.81 20.05
CA ILE A 612 -0.32 26.85 21.16
C ILE A 612 0.10 27.62 22.41
N ILE A 613 -0.88 27.97 23.25
CA ILE A 613 -0.64 28.77 24.47
C ILE A 613 0.26 28.03 25.46
N HIS A 614 -0.02 26.74 25.67
CA HIS A 614 0.69 25.84 26.58
C HIS A 614 1.41 24.75 25.80
N CYS A 615 2.61 25.04 25.31
CA CYS A 615 3.45 24.09 24.59
C CYS A 615 4.41 23.39 25.55
N HIS A 616 4.28 22.07 25.64
CA HIS A 616 5.00 21.19 26.56
C HIS A 616 6.02 20.32 25.80
N VAL A 617 6.83 20.92 24.94
CA VAL A 617 7.67 20.18 23.98
C VAL A 617 9.13 20.57 24.10
N ARG A 618 9.98 19.55 24.24
CA ARG A 618 11.44 19.65 24.14
C ARG A 618 11.89 19.17 22.77
N LYS A 619 12.60 20.04 22.04
CA LYS A 619 13.21 19.80 20.73
C LYS A 619 14.72 19.63 20.89
N GLU A 620 15.27 18.55 20.33
CA GLU A 620 16.72 18.31 20.26
C GLU A 620 17.15 17.98 18.84
N HIS A 621 18.29 18.53 18.41
CA HIS A 621 18.85 18.26 17.09
C HIS A 621 19.77 17.05 17.14
N ILE A 622 19.68 16.22 16.10
CA ILE A 622 20.46 15.00 15.94
C ILE A 622 21.60 15.30 14.95
N PRO A 623 22.87 15.12 15.36
CA PRO A 623 24.01 15.31 14.47
C PRO A 623 23.85 14.53 13.16
N MET A 624 24.24 15.12 12.03
CA MET A 624 24.11 14.47 10.70
C MET A 624 24.85 13.13 10.60
N ASP A 625 25.89 12.92 11.40
CA ASP A 625 26.69 11.69 11.45
C ASP A 625 26.22 10.69 12.53
N ALA A 626 25.18 11.03 13.31
CA ALA A 626 24.73 10.21 14.45
C ALA A 626 24.28 8.80 14.06
N TRP A 627 23.85 8.60 12.81
CA TRP A 627 23.37 7.32 12.29
C TRP A 627 24.34 6.65 11.32
N TYR A 628 25.59 7.15 11.23
CA TYR A 628 26.60 6.52 10.38
C TYR A 628 26.93 5.10 10.84
N VAL A 629 26.87 4.15 9.92
CA VAL A 629 27.22 2.74 10.14
C VAL A 629 28.45 2.38 9.30
N PRO A 630 29.55 1.93 9.92
CA PRO A 630 30.74 1.45 9.21
C PRO A 630 30.45 0.26 8.29
N LEU A 631 31.23 0.14 7.20
CA LEU A 631 31.10 -0.93 6.20
C LEU A 631 31.39 -2.34 6.75
N ASP A 632 32.18 -2.46 7.83
CA ASP A 632 32.50 -3.72 8.49
C ASP A 632 31.41 -4.20 9.45
N HIS A 633 30.30 -3.47 9.56
CA HIS A 633 29.21 -3.84 10.46
C HIS A 633 28.43 -5.05 9.94
N VAL A 634 28.51 -6.16 10.67
CA VAL A 634 27.67 -7.34 10.44
C VAL A 634 26.53 -7.37 11.44
N SER A 635 25.29 -7.46 10.95
CA SER A 635 24.10 -7.65 11.78
C SER A 635 24.23 -8.92 12.64
N ARG A 636 23.81 -8.83 13.90
CA ARG A 636 23.91 -9.97 14.83
C ARG A 636 22.87 -11.04 14.45
N PRO A 637 23.25 -12.32 14.37
CA PRO A 637 22.28 -13.39 14.19
C PRO A 637 21.41 -13.50 15.45
N TYR A 638 20.09 -13.46 15.28
CA TYR A 638 19.13 -13.63 16.37
C TYR A 638 18.50 -15.02 16.33
N ASP A 639 18.39 -15.64 17.51
CA ASP A 639 17.65 -16.89 17.65
C ASP A 639 16.15 -16.60 17.51
N ARG A 640 15.54 -17.11 16.43
CA ARG A 640 14.10 -16.96 16.14
C ARG A 640 13.23 -17.89 17.00
N SER A 641 13.75 -18.41 18.11
CA SER A 641 13.09 -19.44 18.90
C SER A 641 11.93 -18.90 19.77
N SER A 642 10.72 -19.37 19.44
CA SER A 642 9.60 -19.68 20.35
C SER A 642 8.65 -18.60 20.89
N LEU A 643 8.88 -17.29 20.66
CA LEU A 643 7.92 -16.25 21.08
C LEU A 643 7.03 -15.82 19.92
N TYR A 644 5.73 -16.08 20.07
CA TYR A 644 4.70 -15.61 19.14
C TYR A 644 4.18 -14.25 19.59
N PHE A 645 4.29 -13.24 18.73
CA PHE A 645 3.64 -11.95 18.93
C PHE A 645 2.27 -11.96 18.26
N CYS A 646 1.22 -11.69 19.05
CA CYS A 646 -0.16 -11.64 18.52
C CYS A 646 -0.26 -10.63 17.37
N GLY A 647 -0.84 -11.09 16.25
CA GLY A 647 -1.01 -10.30 15.03
C GLY A 647 0.15 -10.37 14.03
N PHE A 648 1.25 -11.06 14.36
CA PHE A 648 2.25 -11.48 13.37
C PHE A 648 1.96 -12.91 12.90
N PRO A 649 2.14 -13.27 11.61
CA PRO A 649 1.92 -14.61 11.11
C PRO A 649 3.08 -15.55 11.43
N THR A 650 2.77 -16.84 11.58
CA THR A 650 3.79 -17.88 11.77
C THR A 650 3.42 -19.19 11.08
N LEU A 651 4.40 -19.83 10.46
CA LEU A 651 4.26 -21.14 9.83
C LEU A 651 4.73 -22.28 10.74
N GLN A 652 5.41 -21.99 11.84
CA GLN A 652 6.22 -22.98 12.57
C GLN A 652 5.38 -24.06 13.29
N HIS A 653 4.13 -23.76 13.64
CA HIS A 653 3.37 -24.61 14.57
C HIS A 653 2.55 -25.73 13.92
N ILE A 654 2.23 -25.64 12.62
CA ILE A 654 1.49 -26.67 11.89
C ILE A 654 2.44 -27.40 10.96
N ARG A 655 2.39 -28.73 10.91
CA ARG A 655 3.23 -29.52 9.99
C ARG A 655 2.64 -29.48 8.58
N HIS A 656 3.43 -29.04 7.61
CA HIS A 656 2.98 -28.86 6.23
C HIS A 656 4.13 -29.13 5.24
N LYS A 657 3.78 -29.34 3.98
CA LYS A 657 4.71 -29.38 2.84
C LYS A 657 4.37 -28.28 1.85
N PHE A 658 5.33 -27.97 0.98
CA PHE A 658 5.19 -26.90 -0.01
C PHE A 658 5.38 -27.46 -1.42
N TYR A 659 4.60 -26.95 -2.37
CA TYR A 659 4.82 -27.18 -3.78
C TYR A 659 4.28 -26.02 -4.62
N LYS A 660 4.74 -25.91 -5.87
CA LYS A 660 4.27 -24.89 -6.82
C LYS A 660 3.12 -25.45 -7.66
N LYS A 661 2.06 -24.68 -7.84
CA LYS A 661 0.92 -25.06 -8.70
C LYS A 661 0.19 -23.82 -9.23
N LYS A 662 -0.29 -23.88 -10.47
CA LYS A 662 -1.23 -22.90 -11.04
C LYS A 662 -2.63 -23.18 -10.47
N SER A 663 -2.95 -22.57 -9.33
CA SER A 663 -4.19 -22.83 -8.60
C SER A 663 -5.25 -21.74 -8.80
N GLY A 664 -4.91 -20.62 -9.45
CA GLY A 664 -5.85 -19.53 -9.71
C GLY A 664 -6.30 -18.81 -8.44
N VAL A 665 -5.41 -18.72 -7.43
CA VAL A 665 -5.69 -18.03 -6.15
C VAL A 665 -6.14 -16.60 -6.39
N VAL A 666 -7.04 -16.11 -5.55
CA VAL A 666 -7.65 -14.78 -5.65
C VAL A 666 -7.20 -13.98 -4.44
N VAL A 667 -6.05 -13.32 -4.54
CA VAL A 667 -5.55 -12.44 -3.46
C VAL A 667 -6.21 -11.06 -3.57
N PHE A 668 -6.23 -10.53 -4.81
CA PHE A 668 -6.88 -9.27 -5.15
C PHE A 668 -8.29 -9.50 -5.73
N GLN A 669 -8.69 -8.72 -6.74
CA GLN A 669 -10.02 -8.79 -7.37
C GLN A 669 -10.15 -9.88 -8.45
N GLN A 670 -9.02 -10.39 -8.96
CA GLN A 670 -8.98 -11.36 -10.07
C GLN A 670 -8.14 -12.57 -9.67
N SER A 671 -8.43 -13.72 -10.29
CA SER A 671 -7.60 -14.91 -10.17
C SER A 671 -6.20 -14.69 -10.73
N SER A 672 -5.20 -15.16 -9.99
CA SER A 672 -3.80 -15.25 -10.42
C SER A 672 -3.69 -16.09 -11.69
N ARG A 673 -2.85 -15.64 -12.63
CA ARG A 673 -2.50 -16.40 -13.85
C ARG A 673 -1.20 -17.20 -13.69
N GLY A 674 -0.29 -16.71 -12.84
CA GLY A 674 0.98 -17.37 -12.52
C GLY A 674 0.81 -18.54 -11.57
N GLU A 675 1.87 -19.32 -11.38
CA GLU A 675 1.88 -20.36 -10.35
C GLU A 675 2.04 -19.77 -8.95
N ASN A 676 1.49 -20.48 -7.96
CA ASN A 676 1.43 -20.08 -6.57
C ASN A 676 2.15 -21.12 -5.71
N THR A 677 2.72 -20.70 -4.59
CA THR A 677 3.26 -21.59 -3.57
C THR A 677 2.10 -22.09 -2.72
N ILE A 678 1.83 -23.40 -2.77
CA ILE A 678 0.74 -24.05 -2.06
C ILE A 678 1.28 -24.73 -0.81
N LEU A 679 0.60 -24.47 0.31
CA LEU A 679 0.84 -25.09 1.61
C LEU A 679 -0.11 -26.28 1.75
N ASP A 680 0.42 -27.47 1.94
CA ASP A 680 -0.38 -28.69 2.09
C ASP A 680 -0.16 -29.25 3.49
N ILE A 681 -1.22 -29.19 4.31
CA ILE A 681 -1.19 -29.57 5.72
C ILE A 681 -1.04 -31.09 5.81
N LEU A 682 -0.01 -31.55 6.52
CA LEU A 682 0.22 -32.97 6.68
C LEU A 682 -0.79 -33.57 7.68
N PRO A 683 -1.38 -34.74 7.40
CA PRO A 683 -2.27 -35.41 8.34
C PRO A 683 -1.60 -35.64 9.69
N SER A 684 -2.37 -35.55 10.76
CA SER A 684 -1.91 -36.00 12.08
C SER A 684 -1.59 -37.51 12.03
N LYS A 685 -0.56 -37.93 12.78
CA LYS A 685 -0.16 -39.35 12.85
C LYS A 685 -1.15 -40.21 13.65
N GLU A 686 -1.99 -39.57 14.45
CA GLU A 686 -3.05 -40.18 15.25
C GLU A 686 -4.39 -39.76 14.64
N GLY A 687 -5.32 -40.70 14.43
CA GLY A 687 -6.64 -40.41 13.90
C GLY A 687 -7.40 -39.44 14.82
N GLU A 688 -8.08 -38.46 14.22
CA GLU A 688 -8.78 -37.42 14.97
C GLU A 688 -10.18 -37.91 15.37
N VAL A 689 -10.32 -38.41 16.59
CA VAL A 689 -11.62 -38.81 17.16
C VAL A 689 -12.30 -37.59 17.78
N CYS A 690 -13.57 -37.35 17.44
CA CYS A 690 -14.33 -36.17 17.87
C CYS A 690 -14.33 -35.96 19.39
N ASP A 691 -14.53 -37.05 20.16
CA ASP A 691 -14.56 -37.05 21.63
C ASP A 691 -13.23 -36.58 22.25
N ASP A 692 -12.11 -37.05 21.70
CA ASP A 692 -10.77 -36.67 22.16
C ASP A 692 -10.49 -35.20 21.85
N VAL A 693 -10.89 -34.74 20.67
CA VAL A 693 -10.79 -33.33 20.27
C VAL A 693 -11.64 -32.47 21.20
N ALA A 694 -12.89 -32.84 21.45
CA ALA A 694 -13.79 -32.11 22.35
C ALA A 694 -13.18 -31.98 23.75
N THR A 695 -12.62 -33.06 24.30
CA THR A 695 -11.93 -33.03 25.61
C THR A 695 -10.73 -32.08 25.62
N GLN A 696 -10.02 -31.97 24.50
CA GLN A 696 -8.85 -31.11 24.38
C GLN A 696 -9.20 -29.62 24.25
N VAL A 697 -10.21 -29.23 23.47
CA VAL A 697 -10.42 -27.83 23.09
C VAL A 697 -11.73 -27.19 23.58
N LEU A 698 -12.76 -27.98 23.92
CA LEU A 698 -14.07 -27.42 24.28
C LEU A 698 -13.97 -26.54 25.54
N GLY A 699 -14.54 -25.33 25.47
CA GLY A 699 -14.51 -24.35 26.56
C GLY A 699 -13.14 -23.69 26.80
N LYS A 700 -12.12 -24.02 26.01
CA LYS A 700 -10.78 -23.42 26.09
C LYS A 700 -10.57 -22.35 25.02
N ALA A 701 -9.53 -21.55 25.23
CA ALA A 701 -9.03 -20.63 24.22
C ALA A 701 -7.94 -21.29 23.37
N VAL A 702 -8.06 -21.21 22.06
CA VAL A 702 -7.12 -21.76 21.06
C VAL A 702 -6.82 -20.71 20.00
N PHE A 703 -5.78 -20.94 19.18
CA PHE A 703 -5.45 -20.06 18.06
C PHE A 703 -5.97 -20.64 16.74
N VAL A 704 -6.78 -19.87 16.01
CA VAL A 704 -7.41 -20.24 14.74
C VAL A 704 -6.86 -19.38 13.59
N ASN A 705 -7.35 -19.57 12.36
CA ASN A 705 -7.02 -18.74 11.19
C ASN A 705 -5.57 -18.79 10.68
N TRP A 706 -4.82 -19.85 11.00
CA TRP A 706 -3.44 -20.06 10.54
C TRP A 706 -3.22 -19.68 9.05
N PRO A 707 -2.12 -18.98 8.70
CA PRO A 707 -0.98 -18.58 9.55
C PRO A 707 -1.15 -17.27 10.34
N HIS A 708 -2.23 -16.53 10.08
CA HIS A 708 -2.59 -15.29 10.78
C HIS A 708 -3.41 -15.65 12.01
N LEU A 709 -2.70 -16.00 13.09
CA LEU A 709 -3.33 -16.60 14.25
C LEU A 709 -4.19 -15.59 15.04
N GLU A 710 -5.42 -15.97 15.29
CA GLU A 710 -6.36 -15.22 16.14
C GLU A 710 -6.80 -16.09 17.31
N GLU A 711 -6.96 -15.49 18.48
CA GLU A 711 -7.44 -16.24 19.64
C GLU A 711 -8.97 -16.41 19.58
N ALA A 712 -9.44 -17.64 19.75
CA ALA A 712 -10.86 -18.00 19.75
C ALA A 712 -11.20 -18.92 20.93
N ARG A 713 -12.38 -18.70 21.51
CA ARG A 713 -12.97 -19.57 22.53
C ARG A 713 -13.87 -20.59 21.85
N ILE A 714 -13.60 -21.87 22.04
CA ILE A 714 -14.39 -22.95 21.42
C ILE A 714 -15.64 -23.22 22.25
N ILE A 715 -16.80 -23.17 21.61
CA ILE A 715 -18.10 -23.40 22.24
C ILE A 715 -18.77 -24.69 21.77
N ALA A 716 -18.39 -25.22 20.60
CA ALA A 716 -18.83 -26.53 20.15
C ALA A 716 -17.80 -27.23 19.26
N VAL A 717 -17.87 -28.56 19.21
CA VAL A 717 -17.03 -29.45 18.40
C VAL A 717 -17.94 -30.46 17.70
N SER A 718 -17.70 -30.74 16.42
CA SER A 718 -18.62 -31.54 15.60
C SER A 718 -17.89 -32.32 14.51
N ASP A 719 -18.24 -33.60 14.33
CA ASP A 719 -17.72 -34.46 13.25
C ASP A 719 -18.68 -34.61 12.05
N GLY A 720 -19.87 -34.01 12.15
CA GLY A 720 -20.90 -34.07 11.12
C GLY A 720 -22.02 -35.06 11.43
N GLU A 721 -21.84 -35.92 12.44
CA GLU A 721 -22.91 -36.76 13.00
C GLU A 721 -23.28 -36.35 14.42
N VAL A 722 -22.26 -36.09 15.25
CA VAL A 722 -22.37 -35.73 16.66
C VAL A 722 -21.78 -34.34 16.88
N LYS A 723 -22.42 -33.57 17.77
CA LYS A 723 -21.99 -32.25 18.18
C LYS A 723 -21.92 -32.14 19.70
N PHE A 724 -20.74 -31.79 20.20
CA PHE A 724 -20.45 -31.45 21.59
C PHE A 724 -20.62 -29.94 21.74
N CYS A 725 -21.51 -29.49 22.62
CA CYS A 725 -21.77 -28.08 22.88
C CYS A 725 -21.50 -27.73 24.35
N LEU A 726 -20.99 -26.53 24.59
CA LEU A 726 -20.84 -25.98 25.92
C LEU A 726 -22.21 -25.55 26.47
N GLU A 727 -22.60 -26.11 27.61
CA GLU A 727 -23.89 -25.82 28.26
C GLU A 727 -23.72 -24.78 29.37
N GLU A 728 -23.89 -23.51 29.01
CA GLU A 728 -23.77 -22.38 29.92
C GLU A 728 -25.03 -21.49 29.90
N PRO A 729 -25.33 -20.81 31.02
CA PRO A 729 -26.35 -19.78 31.03
C PRO A 729 -26.05 -18.66 30.00
N PRO A 730 -27.07 -18.04 29.40
CA PRO A 730 -26.88 -16.93 28.47
C PRO A 730 -26.00 -15.82 29.08
N GLY A 731 -25.01 -15.36 28.32
CA GLY A 731 -24.09 -14.29 28.72
C GLY A 731 -22.85 -14.75 29.50
N VAL A 732 -22.76 -16.02 29.91
CA VAL A 732 -21.55 -16.56 30.52
C VAL A 732 -20.49 -16.81 29.43
N GLN A 733 -19.29 -16.27 29.64
CA GLN A 733 -18.16 -16.44 28.72
C GLN A 733 -16.90 -16.99 29.40
N ARG A 734 -17.06 -18.04 30.21
CA ARG A 734 -15.97 -18.59 31.03
C ARG A 734 -14.99 -19.42 30.19
N VAL A 735 -13.69 -19.30 30.49
CA VAL A 735 -12.64 -20.14 29.91
C VAL A 735 -12.24 -21.25 30.89
N TYR A 736 -12.29 -22.51 30.44
CA TYR A 736 -12.06 -23.72 31.26
C TYR A 736 -10.62 -24.24 31.11
N ASN A 737 -9.65 -23.52 31.66
CA ASN A 737 -8.22 -23.88 31.51
C ASN A 737 -7.68 -24.85 32.58
N ARG A 738 -8.43 -25.12 33.66
CA ARG A 738 -7.98 -25.98 34.76
C ARG A 738 -8.64 -27.35 34.70
N ALA A 739 -7.83 -28.41 34.82
CA ALA A 739 -8.31 -29.80 34.89
C ALA A 739 -9.29 -30.04 36.05
N SER A 740 -9.22 -29.25 37.11
CA SER A 740 -10.11 -29.32 38.28
C SER A 740 -11.55 -28.85 38.04
N THR A 741 -11.82 -28.18 36.91
CA THR A 741 -13.15 -27.65 36.54
C THR A 741 -13.42 -27.95 35.07
N PRO A 742 -13.94 -29.15 34.74
CA PRO A 742 -14.26 -29.52 33.36
C PRO A 742 -15.41 -28.67 32.80
N PRO A 743 -15.47 -28.44 31.48
CA PRO A 743 -16.54 -27.68 30.85
C PRO A 743 -17.88 -28.43 30.92
N PRO A 744 -19.00 -27.76 31.25
CA PRO A 744 -20.33 -28.37 31.16
C PRO A 744 -20.63 -28.67 29.69
N THR A 745 -20.81 -29.95 29.36
CA THR A 745 -20.86 -30.42 27.97
C THR A 745 -22.15 -31.16 27.68
N LYS A 746 -22.84 -30.75 26.62
CA LYS A 746 -24.03 -31.41 26.09
C LYS A 746 -23.69 -32.05 24.74
N VAL A 747 -24.07 -33.31 24.57
CA VAL A 747 -23.86 -34.07 23.33
C VAL A 747 -25.20 -34.22 22.61
N THR A 748 -25.23 -33.91 21.31
CA THR A 748 -26.42 -34.01 20.47
C THR A 748 -26.07 -34.61 19.11
N CYS A 749 -26.92 -35.49 18.58
CA CYS A 749 -26.85 -35.92 17.19
C CYS A 749 -27.42 -34.82 16.28
N LEU A 750 -26.76 -34.56 15.16
CA LEU A 750 -27.16 -33.55 14.19
C LEU A 750 -28.40 -33.98 13.40
N SER A 751 -29.30 -33.04 13.15
CA SER A 751 -30.41 -33.24 12.21
C SER A 751 -29.95 -33.16 10.76
N ASP A 752 -30.71 -33.73 9.81
CA ASP A 752 -30.40 -33.69 8.36
C ASP A 752 -30.12 -32.28 7.83
N LYS A 753 -30.74 -31.26 8.41
CA LYS A 753 -30.49 -29.86 8.05
C LYS A 753 -29.11 -29.41 8.53
N GLU A 754 -28.79 -29.68 9.79
CA GLU A 754 -27.51 -29.28 10.38
C GLU A 754 -26.34 -30.06 9.77
N GLN A 755 -26.55 -31.32 9.36
CA GLN A 755 -25.56 -32.08 8.59
C GLN A 755 -25.25 -31.40 7.25
N LYS A 756 -26.29 -30.91 6.54
CA LYS A 756 -26.09 -30.15 5.28
C LYS A 756 -25.37 -28.83 5.52
N ASP A 757 -25.70 -28.13 6.61
CA ASP A 757 -25.02 -26.89 7.00
C ASP A 757 -23.54 -27.17 7.35
N TRP A 758 -23.25 -28.27 8.06
CA TRP A 758 -21.88 -28.71 8.37
C TRP A 758 -21.08 -28.99 7.10
N VAL A 759 -21.64 -29.73 6.13
CA VAL A 759 -20.98 -29.99 4.83
C VAL A 759 -20.71 -28.69 4.09
N LYS A 760 -21.65 -27.74 4.12
CA LYS A 760 -21.49 -26.42 3.50
C LYS A 760 -20.38 -25.60 4.18
N ASP A 761 -20.29 -25.65 5.51
CA ASP A 761 -19.22 -25.01 6.28
C ASP A 761 -17.84 -25.59 5.90
N VAL A 762 -17.72 -26.93 5.85
CA VAL A 762 -16.49 -27.61 5.41
C VAL A 762 -16.09 -27.20 3.99
N GLN A 763 -17.04 -27.19 3.05
CA GLN A 763 -16.79 -26.80 1.66
C GLN A 763 -16.35 -25.33 1.57
N GLY A 764 -17.04 -24.43 2.30
CA GLY A 764 -16.74 -23.01 2.33
C GLY A 764 -15.35 -22.72 2.92
N LEU A 765 -14.99 -23.39 4.01
CA LEU A 765 -13.65 -23.28 4.61
C LEU A 765 -12.57 -23.80 3.66
N THR A 766 -12.76 -24.98 3.07
CA THR A 766 -11.80 -25.58 2.13
C THR A 766 -11.56 -24.66 0.94
N GLU A 767 -12.63 -24.11 0.35
CA GLU A 767 -12.52 -23.17 -0.77
C GLU A 767 -11.84 -21.85 -0.34
N HIS A 768 -12.16 -21.33 0.84
CA HIS A 768 -11.56 -20.12 1.37
C HIS A 768 -10.04 -20.28 1.55
N PHE A 769 -9.60 -21.32 2.25
CA PHE A 769 -8.18 -21.58 2.48
C PHE A 769 -7.42 -21.79 1.16
N LEU A 770 -7.99 -22.53 0.20
CA LEU A 770 -7.34 -22.76 -1.08
C LEU A 770 -7.29 -21.50 -1.95
N LYS A 771 -8.44 -20.86 -2.18
CA LYS A 771 -8.52 -19.71 -3.11
C LYS A 771 -7.91 -18.44 -2.54
N ARG A 772 -8.06 -18.16 -1.25
CA ARG A 772 -7.56 -16.91 -0.64
C ARG A 772 -6.15 -17.06 -0.07
N LYS A 773 -5.85 -18.19 0.60
CA LYS A 773 -4.58 -18.39 1.32
C LYS A 773 -3.59 -19.33 0.61
N GLY A 774 -4.01 -20.04 -0.44
CA GLY A 774 -3.17 -21.05 -1.09
C GLY A 774 -2.87 -22.24 -0.19
N ILE A 775 -3.78 -22.58 0.73
CA ILE A 775 -3.62 -23.68 1.70
C ILE A 775 -4.55 -24.82 1.33
N VAL A 776 -4.01 -26.04 1.23
CA VAL A 776 -4.73 -27.29 1.13
C VAL A 776 -4.86 -27.88 2.53
N VAL A 777 -6.09 -27.86 3.02
CA VAL A 777 -6.47 -28.28 4.38
C VAL A 777 -6.76 -29.80 4.45
N ASN A 778 -6.80 -30.47 3.29
CA ASN A 778 -7.17 -31.87 3.12
C ASN A 778 -8.58 -32.19 3.67
N GLU A 779 -8.90 -33.47 3.86
CA GLU A 779 -10.21 -33.89 4.38
C GLU A 779 -10.39 -33.39 5.82
N THR A 780 -11.51 -32.69 6.06
CA THR A 780 -11.86 -32.14 7.39
C THR A 780 -12.84 -33.07 8.05
N THR A 781 -12.37 -33.82 9.06
CA THR A 781 -13.20 -34.74 9.85
C THR A 781 -13.88 -34.05 11.01
N VAL A 782 -13.26 -33.02 11.60
CA VAL A 782 -13.78 -32.31 12.78
C VAL A 782 -13.80 -30.79 12.55
N LEU A 783 -14.96 -30.18 12.80
CA LEU A 783 -15.16 -28.74 12.86
C LEU A 783 -15.27 -28.24 14.30
N LEU A 784 -14.63 -27.11 14.56
CA LEU A 784 -14.73 -26.35 15.79
C LEU A 784 -15.59 -25.11 15.54
N TYR A 785 -16.53 -24.84 16.43
CA TYR A 785 -17.32 -23.61 16.43
C TYR A 785 -16.84 -22.72 17.58
N GLY A 786 -16.32 -21.55 17.24
CA GLY A 786 -15.66 -20.65 18.19
C GLY A 786 -16.08 -19.19 18.10
N GLN A 787 -15.84 -18.46 19.17
CA GLN A 787 -16.04 -17.02 19.29
C GLN A 787 -14.66 -16.34 19.30
N LEU A 788 -14.41 -15.40 18.41
CA LEU A 788 -13.15 -14.66 18.35
C LEU A 788 -12.99 -13.72 19.55
N LEU A 789 -11.76 -13.53 20.02
CA LEU A 789 -11.44 -12.56 21.07
C LEU A 789 -11.72 -11.14 20.57
N THR A 790 -12.53 -10.38 21.31
CA THR A 790 -12.78 -8.96 20.99
C THR A 790 -11.90 -8.03 21.80
N GLY A 791 -11.56 -8.39 23.03
CA GLY A 791 -10.69 -7.58 23.88
C GLY A 791 -10.69 -8.07 25.33
N ARG A 792 -10.35 -7.18 26.27
CA ARG A 792 -10.31 -7.51 27.71
C ARG A 792 -11.08 -6.47 28.52
N LYS A 793 -11.79 -6.91 29.55
CA LYS A 793 -12.57 -6.06 30.46
C LYS A 793 -12.16 -6.32 31.90
N TYR A 794 -11.94 -5.25 32.66
CA TYR A 794 -11.76 -5.37 34.11
C TYR A 794 -13.12 -5.67 34.74
N VAL A 795 -13.21 -6.81 35.42
CA VAL A 795 -14.42 -7.30 36.08
C VAL A 795 -14.19 -7.31 37.58
N PRO A 796 -14.89 -6.45 38.34
CA PRO A 796 -14.86 -6.47 39.79
C PRO A 796 -15.48 -7.76 40.34
N LYS A 797 -14.75 -8.48 41.19
CA LYS A 797 -15.19 -9.69 41.90
C LYS A 797 -15.70 -9.36 43.31
N ALA A 798 -16.23 -10.36 43.99
CA ALA A 798 -16.55 -10.26 45.42
C ALA A 798 -15.28 -9.85 46.20
N ASN A 799 -15.45 -9.01 47.23
CA ASN A 799 -14.39 -8.45 48.08
C ASN A 799 -13.53 -7.32 47.47
N GLY A 800 -13.95 -6.72 46.35
CA GLY A 800 -13.29 -5.53 45.77
C GLY A 800 -12.03 -5.82 44.94
N VAL A 801 -11.71 -7.11 44.72
CA VAL A 801 -10.65 -7.55 43.82
C VAL A 801 -11.09 -7.31 42.37
N VAL A 802 -10.19 -6.80 41.55
CA VAL A 802 -10.43 -6.56 40.12
C VAL A 802 -9.60 -7.54 39.31
N GLU A 803 -10.24 -8.25 38.38
CA GLU A 803 -9.57 -9.17 37.46
C GLU A 803 -9.77 -8.73 36.02
N LEU A 804 -8.75 -8.93 35.18
CA LEU A 804 -8.84 -8.65 33.74
C LEU A 804 -9.29 -9.91 33.00
N GLU A 805 -10.53 -9.91 32.50
CA GLU A 805 -11.12 -11.06 31.81
C GLU A 805 -11.21 -10.84 30.29
N LYS A 806 -11.03 -11.92 29.52
CA LYS A 806 -11.19 -11.93 28.06
C LYS A 806 -12.66 -11.78 27.68
N GLN A 807 -12.94 -10.99 26.65
CA GLN A 807 -14.27 -10.79 26.08
C GLN A 807 -14.31 -11.40 24.69
N TRP A 808 -15.42 -12.06 24.35
CA TRP A 808 -15.55 -12.82 23.11
C TRP A 808 -16.71 -12.31 22.27
N ALA A 809 -16.57 -12.46 20.95
CA ALA A 809 -17.57 -12.06 19.98
C ALA A 809 -18.90 -12.80 20.20
N LYS A 810 -20.03 -12.12 19.96
CA LYS A 810 -21.35 -12.77 19.96
C LYS A 810 -21.50 -13.77 18.80
N GLN A 811 -20.87 -13.46 17.67
CA GLN A 811 -20.88 -14.33 16.49
C GLN A 811 -20.04 -15.59 16.72
N VAL A 812 -20.58 -16.72 16.27
CA VAL A 812 -19.92 -18.03 16.29
C VAL A 812 -19.50 -18.36 14.86
N LEU A 813 -18.25 -18.75 14.68
CA LEU A 813 -17.68 -19.08 13.36
C LEU A 813 -17.15 -20.52 13.34
N PRO A 814 -17.25 -21.23 12.20
CA PRO A 814 -16.66 -22.55 12.03
C PRO A 814 -15.15 -22.46 11.71
N PHE A 815 -14.37 -23.40 12.22
CA PHE A 815 -12.94 -23.55 12.00
C PHE A 815 -12.57 -25.03 11.82
N ALA A 816 -11.69 -25.34 10.86
CA ALA A 816 -11.18 -26.70 10.66
C ALA A 816 -10.14 -27.04 11.74
N TYR A 817 -10.31 -28.16 12.46
CA TYR A 817 -9.48 -28.51 13.60
C TYR A 817 -7.98 -28.59 13.26
N GLN A 818 -7.64 -29.16 12.11
CA GLN A 818 -6.26 -29.29 11.64
C GLN A 818 -5.57 -27.95 11.31
N THR A 819 -6.32 -26.83 11.30
CA THR A 819 -5.78 -25.47 11.14
C THR A 819 -5.62 -24.72 12.46
N VAL A 820 -5.91 -25.39 13.59
CA VAL A 820 -5.86 -24.81 14.94
C VAL A 820 -4.53 -25.09 15.61
N VAL A 821 -3.97 -24.07 16.25
CA VAL A 821 -2.75 -24.18 17.05
C VAL A 821 -3.08 -24.08 18.53
N LYS A 822 -2.50 -24.99 19.31
CA LYS A 822 -2.69 -25.12 20.76
C LYS A 822 -1.44 -24.64 21.50
N ASP A 823 -1.62 -24.11 22.71
CA ASP A 823 -0.56 -23.90 23.71
C ASP A 823 0.67 -23.07 23.25
N ILE A 824 0.45 -22.03 22.45
CA ILE A 824 1.52 -21.09 22.09
C ILE A 824 1.82 -20.15 23.26
N LYS A 825 3.10 -19.96 23.59
CA LYS A 825 3.55 -18.86 24.45
C LYS A 825 3.42 -17.54 23.70
N ALA A 826 2.23 -16.97 23.71
CA ALA A 826 1.93 -15.69 23.11
C ALA A 826 2.35 -14.53 24.04
N PHE A 827 3.07 -13.56 23.50
CA PHE A 827 3.37 -12.32 24.20
C PHE A 827 2.24 -11.31 23.97
N TYR A 828 1.61 -10.89 25.05
CA TYR A 828 0.71 -9.72 25.09
C TYR A 828 1.45 -8.61 25.82
N SER A 829 1.39 -7.35 25.35
CA SER A 829 2.14 -6.27 26.00
C SER A 829 1.81 -6.13 27.48
N SER A 830 2.72 -5.51 28.22
CA SER A 830 2.62 -5.27 29.66
C SER A 830 1.40 -4.40 29.97
N LEU A 831 0.27 -5.04 30.24
CA LEU A 831 -0.95 -4.37 30.65
C LEU A 831 -0.79 -3.89 32.10
N THR A 832 -1.15 -2.64 32.38
CA THR A 832 -1.32 -2.15 33.75
C THR A 832 -2.32 -3.03 34.48
N CYS A 833 -1.87 -3.77 35.48
CA CYS A 833 -2.73 -4.68 36.24
C CYS A 833 -3.35 -3.93 37.42
N PHE A 834 -4.57 -3.39 37.22
CA PHE A 834 -5.38 -2.91 38.34
C PHE A 834 -5.87 -4.11 39.15
N LYS A 835 -5.57 -4.13 40.46
CA LYS A 835 -5.90 -5.22 41.36
C LYS A 835 -7.06 -4.90 42.30
N SER A 836 -7.35 -3.62 42.51
CA SER A 836 -8.39 -3.14 43.42
C SER A 836 -9.33 -2.12 42.75
N LEU A 837 -10.49 -1.89 43.37
CA LEU A 837 -11.43 -0.87 42.93
C LEU A 837 -10.87 0.56 43.03
N ASP A 838 -10.04 0.86 44.03
CA ASP A 838 -9.39 2.17 44.19
C ASP A 838 -8.42 2.46 43.03
N GLU A 839 -7.67 1.45 42.59
CA GLU A 839 -6.76 1.56 41.45
C GLU A 839 -7.53 1.67 40.12
N LEU A 840 -8.66 0.98 39.98
CA LEU A 840 -9.50 1.02 38.78
C LEU A 840 -10.32 2.32 38.68
N PHE A 841 -10.69 2.94 39.79
CA PHE A 841 -11.48 4.17 39.83
C PHE A 841 -10.89 5.20 40.82
N PRO A 842 -9.69 5.74 40.55
CA PRO A 842 -9.14 6.78 41.40
C PRO A 842 -9.94 8.08 41.24
N PRO A 843 -9.94 8.97 42.25
CA PRO A 843 -10.58 10.29 42.15
C PRO A 843 -10.14 11.04 40.89
N THR A 844 -11.03 11.87 40.34
CA THR A 844 -10.85 12.62 39.07
C THR A 844 -10.92 11.80 37.79
N THR A 845 -11.05 10.47 37.88
CA THR A 845 -11.21 9.63 36.69
C THR A 845 -12.56 9.85 36.01
N THR A 846 -12.54 9.99 34.69
CA THR A 846 -13.75 10.05 33.86
C THR A 846 -14.36 8.67 33.66
N VAL A 847 -15.67 8.55 33.89
CA VAL A 847 -16.45 7.32 33.71
C VAL A 847 -17.79 7.62 33.04
N PHE A 848 -18.38 6.60 32.42
CA PHE A 848 -19.72 6.64 31.83
C PHE A 848 -20.66 5.70 32.58
N MET A 849 -21.92 6.12 32.72
CA MET A 849 -22.97 5.29 33.30
C MET A 849 -23.53 4.32 32.26
N VAL A 850 -23.60 3.03 32.60
CA VAL A 850 -24.20 1.95 31.78
C VAL A 850 -25.56 1.50 32.36
N GLY A 851 -26.02 2.12 33.45
CA GLY A 851 -27.32 1.81 34.07
C GLY A 851 -28.32 2.97 34.01
N ASN A 852 -29.61 2.63 34.15
CA ASN A 852 -30.68 3.61 34.30
C ASN A 852 -30.64 4.29 35.70
N PRO A 853 -31.09 5.56 35.82
CA PRO A 853 -31.73 6.41 34.80
C PRO A 853 -30.75 7.31 34.01
N TYR A 854 -29.44 7.22 34.24
CA TYR A 854 -28.45 8.15 33.67
C TYR A 854 -27.59 7.52 32.56
N TYR A 855 -28.12 6.53 31.84
CA TYR A 855 -27.40 5.80 30.80
C TYR A 855 -26.70 6.75 29.80
N GLY A 856 -25.41 6.52 29.54
CA GLY A 856 -24.57 7.35 28.67
C GLY A 856 -24.12 8.70 29.27
N ALA A 857 -24.47 9.03 30.52
CA ALA A 857 -23.96 10.23 31.18
C ALA A 857 -22.47 10.09 31.51
N MET A 858 -21.71 11.14 31.19
CA MET A 858 -20.30 11.27 31.57
C MET A 858 -20.22 11.83 32.98
N GLY A 859 -19.36 11.24 33.82
CA GLY A 859 -19.17 11.65 35.19
C GLY A 859 -17.72 11.52 35.65
N GLU A 860 -17.45 12.13 36.78
CA GLU A 860 -16.14 12.16 37.41
C GLU A 860 -16.18 11.45 38.75
N VAL A 861 -15.25 10.52 38.96
CA VAL A 861 -15.11 9.77 40.21
C VAL A 861 -14.68 10.72 41.33
N GLN A 862 -15.36 10.64 42.47
CA GLN A 862 -15.07 11.38 43.68
C GLN A 862 -14.38 10.47 44.70
N ASP A 863 -13.90 11.06 45.80
CA ASP A 863 -13.40 10.29 46.94
C ASP A 863 -14.48 9.29 47.40
N SER A 864 -14.09 8.02 47.33
CA SER A 864 -14.91 6.84 47.57
C SER A 864 -14.39 6.01 48.74
N SER A 865 -13.37 6.47 49.45
CA SER A 865 -12.70 5.71 50.52
C SER A 865 -13.65 5.27 51.66
N ASP A 866 -14.77 5.97 51.85
CA ASP A 866 -15.83 5.62 52.79
C ASP A 866 -16.83 4.56 52.28
N VAL A 867 -17.07 4.49 50.97
CA VAL A 867 -18.07 3.61 50.35
C VAL A 867 -17.46 2.42 49.59
N ILE A 868 -16.15 2.41 49.39
CA ILE A 868 -15.49 1.36 48.61
C ILE A 868 -15.45 0.01 49.33
N LYS A 869 -15.48 0.04 50.67
CA LYS A 869 -15.65 -1.16 51.52
C LYS A 869 -16.99 -1.87 51.28
N ASP A 870 -18.01 -1.10 50.84
CA ASP A 870 -19.32 -1.64 50.44
C ASP A 870 -19.35 -2.07 48.95
N GLY A 871 -18.21 -2.05 48.27
CA GLY A 871 -18.09 -2.39 46.86
C GLY A 871 -18.77 -1.38 45.92
N ARG A 872 -18.77 -0.09 46.28
CA ARG A 872 -19.39 0.98 45.49
C ARG A 872 -18.42 2.14 45.22
N VAL A 873 -18.71 2.89 44.16
CA VAL A 873 -17.92 4.06 43.73
C VAL A 873 -18.82 5.29 43.71
N ARG A 874 -18.33 6.42 44.23
CA ARG A 874 -19.04 7.70 44.21
C ARG A 874 -18.67 8.48 42.96
N VAL A 875 -19.68 8.90 42.20
CA VAL A 875 -19.51 9.60 40.92
C VAL A 875 -20.42 10.82 40.87
N VAL A 876 -19.94 11.90 40.29
CA VAL A 876 -20.76 13.07 39.91
C VAL A 876 -20.96 13.04 38.40
N PHE A 877 -22.18 12.76 37.95
CA PHE A 877 -22.53 12.78 36.54
C PHE A 877 -22.98 14.17 36.09
N ASN A 878 -22.56 14.53 34.88
CA ASN A 878 -23.10 15.66 34.13
C ASN A 878 -24.21 15.12 33.21
N VAL A 879 -25.47 15.42 33.55
CA VAL A 879 -26.64 15.01 32.75
C VAL A 879 -27.05 16.18 31.86
N PRO A 880 -26.79 16.12 30.54
CA PRO A 880 -27.19 17.17 29.62
C PRO A 880 -28.66 17.00 29.22
N HIS A 881 -29.24 18.09 28.71
CA HIS A 881 -30.57 18.07 28.10
C HIS A 881 -30.48 17.54 26.66
N GLU A 882 -31.24 16.49 26.34
CA GLU A 882 -31.27 15.90 24.99
C GLU A 882 -32.26 16.62 24.07
N PRO A 883 -32.02 16.63 22.74
CA PRO A 883 -32.96 17.20 21.78
C PRO A 883 -34.23 16.35 21.70
N GLN A 884 -35.40 16.99 21.56
CA GLN A 884 -36.67 16.30 21.40
C GLN A 884 -36.86 15.88 19.93
N LEU A 885 -36.76 14.59 19.64
CA LEU A 885 -36.86 14.04 18.27
C LEU A 885 -38.17 13.27 18.01
N GLU A 886 -38.96 12.91 19.04
CA GLU A 886 -40.23 12.17 18.89
C GLU A 886 -41.16 12.71 17.80
N THR A 887 -41.39 14.02 17.78
CA THR A 887 -42.27 14.64 16.78
C THR A 887 -41.74 14.51 15.36
N LEU A 888 -40.41 14.53 15.18
CA LEU A 888 -39.78 14.32 13.89
C LEU A 888 -39.88 12.85 13.48
N ILE A 889 -39.63 11.92 14.40
CA ILE A 889 -39.72 10.47 14.17
C ILE A 889 -41.14 10.07 13.75
N GLN A 890 -42.17 10.60 14.42
CA GLN A 890 -43.57 10.36 14.07
C GLN A 890 -43.94 10.92 12.67
N ASN A 891 -43.35 12.05 12.30
CA ASN A 891 -43.63 12.74 11.03
C ASN A 891 -42.61 12.44 9.91
N GLN A 892 -41.70 11.48 10.10
CA GLN A 892 -40.59 11.23 9.16
C GLN A 892 -41.08 10.94 7.73
N HIS A 893 -42.23 10.26 7.59
CA HIS A 893 -42.85 9.94 6.31
C HIS A 893 -43.17 11.18 5.44
N LYS A 894 -43.30 12.37 6.04
CA LYS A 894 -43.51 13.64 5.31
C LYS A 894 -42.24 14.15 4.64
N TYR A 895 -41.08 13.77 5.17
CA TYR A 895 -39.77 14.23 4.73
C TYR A 895 -39.00 13.14 3.96
N CYS A 896 -39.48 11.89 4.00
CA CYS A 896 -38.86 10.78 3.28
C CYS A 896 -39.03 10.91 1.76
N VAL A 897 -37.99 10.53 1.03
CA VAL A 897 -38.06 10.40 -0.42
C VAL A 897 -38.97 9.21 -0.75
N LYS A 898 -39.96 9.45 -1.62
CA LYS A 898 -40.87 8.41 -2.10
C LYS A 898 -40.21 7.65 -3.24
N TYR A 899 -40.21 6.32 -3.14
CA TYR A 899 -39.66 5.43 -4.15
C TYR A 899 -40.75 4.58 -4.79
N SER A 900 -40.63 4.35 -6.09
CA SER A 900 -41.54 3.52 -6.88
C SER A 900 -40.76 2.39 -7.58
N PRO A 901 -41.36 1.21 -7.77
CA PRO A 901 -40.77 0.16 -8.58
C PRO A 901 -40.55 0.60 -10.04
N GLY A 902 -39.57 0.00 -10.72
CA GLY A 902 -39.22 0.36 -12.09
C GLY A 902 -40.37 0.24 -13.09
N TYR A 903 -41.32 -0.69 -12.91
CA TYR A 903 -42.48 -0.84 -13.79
C TYR A 903 -43.47 0.34 -13.67
N VAL A 904 -43.54 0.99 -12.50
CA VAL A 904 -44.39 2.16 -12.28
C VAL A 904 -43.82 3.37 -13.02
N LEU A 905 -42.51 3.62 -12.88
CA LEU A 905 -41.82 4.67 -13.64
C LEU A 905 -41.94 4.43 -15.14
N ALA A 906 -41.71 3.19 -15.58
CA ALA A 906 -41.82 2.79 -16.98
C ALA A 906 -43.20 3.12 -17.56
N SER A 907 -44.28 2.80 -16.83
CA SER A 907 -45.64 3.12 -17.23
C SER A 907 -45.93 4.61 -17.35
N ARG A 908 -45.31 5.46 -16.50
CA ARG A 908 -45.50 6.92 -16.53
C ARG A 908 -44.70 7.59 -17.64
N LEU A 909 -43.49 7.09 -17.89
CA LEU A 909 -42.57 7.58 -18.93
C LEU A 909 -42.87 7.02 -20.33
N GLY A 910 -43.79 6.05 -20.45
CA GLY A 910 -44.12 5.41 -21.72
C GLY A 910 -42.99 4.52 -22.27
N VAL A 911 -42.12 4.00 -21.39
CA VAL A 911 -40.99 3.13 -21.76
C VAL A 911 -41.12 1.75 -21.11
N THR A 912 -40.25 0.80 -21.46
CA THR A 912 -40.21 -0.50 -20.78
C THR A 912 -39.44 -0.43 -19.46
N SER A 913 -39.76 -1.30 -18.50
CA SER A 913 -39.00 -1.43 -17.23
C SER A 913 -37.53 -1.80 -17.47
N TYR A 914 -37.24 -2.49 -18.57
CA TYR A 914 -35.88 -2.74 -19.04
C TYR A 914 -35.12 -1.44 -19.34
N LEU A 915 -35.72 -0.49 -20.06
CA LEU A 915 -35.05 0.78 -20.40
C LEU A 915 -34.78 1.63 -19.15
N VAL A 916 -35.75 1.73 -18.23
CA VAL A 916 -35.54 2.37 -16.92
C VAL A 916 -34.35 1.72 -16.20
N SER A 917 -34.28 0.39 -16.24
CA SER A 917 -33.18 -0.37 -15.65
C SER A 917 -31.84 -0.16 -16.36
N ARG A 918 -31.78 -0.01 -17.68
CA ARG A 918 -30.52 0.19 -18.41
C ARG A 918 -30.00 1.61 -18.26
N PHE A 919 -30.85 2.62 -18.45
CA PHE A 919 -30.45 4.02 -18.40
C PHE A 919 -30.10 4.49 -16.99
N SER A 920 -30.71 3.89 -15.95
CA SER A 920 -30.26 4.10 -14.56
C SER A 920 -28.90 3.47 -14.24
N GLY A 921 -28.38 2.55 -15.08
CA GLY A 921 -27.08 1.91 -14.93
C GLY A 921 -25.98 2.60 -15.75
N SER A 922 -25.05 1.79 -16.29
CA SER A 922 -24.00 2.25 -17.21
C SER A 922 -24.31 1.76 -18.62
N ILE A 923 -24.17 2.65 -19.60
CA ILE A 923 -24.35 2.36 -21.03
C ILE A 923 -23.12 2.89 -21.74
N PHE A 924 -22.47 2.07 -22.56
CA PHE A 924 -21.25 2.46 -23.26
C PHE A 924 -21.52 2.66 -24.75
N ILE A 925 -21.06 3.80 -25.28
CA ILE A 925 -21.02 4.07 -26.72
C ILE A 925 -19.55 4.13 -27.15
N GLY A 926 -19.19 3.30 -28.13
CA GLY A 926 -17.89 3.31 -28.81
C GLY A 926 -17.93 4.05 -30.14
N ARG A 927 -16.76 4.44 -30.65
CA ARG A 927 -16.62 5.09 -31.95
C ARG A 927 -16.74 4.10 -33.12
N GLY A 928 -17.25 4.59 -34.25
CA GLY A 928 -17.43 3.81 -35.48
C GLY A 928 -18.72 2.98 -35.44
N SER A 929 -18.66 1.73 -35.93
CA SER A 929 -19.82 0.82 -35.99
C SER A 929 -19.50 -0.54 -35.36
N LYS A 930 -20.51 -1.34 -35.04
CA LYS A 930 -20.31 -2.71 -34.51
C LYS A 930 -19.48 -3.61 -35.42
N LYS A 931 -19.49 -3.36 -36.73
CA LYS A 931 -18.70 -4.12 -37.73
C LYS A 931 -17.31 -3.56 -37.94
N ASN A 932 -17.09 -2.28 -37.65
CA ASN A 932 -15.80 -1.60 -37.81
C ASN A 932 -15.60 -0.60 -36.65
N PRO A 933 -15.22 -1.09 -35.46
CA PRO A 933 -15.01 -0.23 -34.29
C PRO A 933 -13.74 0.61 -34.46
N CYS A 934 -13.86 1.93 -34.24
CA CYS A 934 -12.76 2.88 -34.38
C CYS A 934 -12.14 3.21 -33.00
N GLY A 935 -11.18 2.39 -32.56
CA GLY A 935 -10.45 2.58 -31.30
C GLY A 935 -11.13 1.93 -30.08
N GLU A 936 -10.40 1.87 -28.96
CA GLU A 936 -10.85 1.17 -27.74
C GLU A 936 -11.65 2.07 -26.77
N GLN A 937 -11.66 3.38 -26.99
CA GLN A 937 -12.32 4.32 -26.09
C GLN A 937 -13.84 4.23 -26.18
N LYS A 938 -14.49 4.05 -25.03
CA LYS A 938 -15.95 4.00 -24.88
C LYS A 938 -16.40 5.08 -23.91
N ALA A 939 -17.35 5.91 -24.31
CA ALA A 939 -17.98 6.90 -23.44
C ALA A 939 -19.14 6.26 -22.68
N ASN A 940 -19.25 6.54 -21.38
CA ASN A 940 -20.40 6.10 -20.59
C ASN A 940 -21.48 7.17 -20.63
N VAL A 941 -22.63 6.82 -21.23
CA VAL A 941 -23.81 7.68 -21.37
C VAL A 941 -24.95 7.26 -20.43
N GLY A 942 -24.73 6.28 -19.55
CA GLY A 942 -25.72 5.92 -18.52
C GLY A 942 -25.76 6.95 -17.38
N LEU A 943 -26.91 7.07 -16.70
CA LEU A 943 -27.09 7.96 -15.54
C LEU A 943 -26.26 7.53 -14.33
N ASN A 944 -25.75 6.29 -14.29
CA ASN A 944 -24.88 5.77 -13.23
C ASN A 944 -25.50 5.90 -11.83
N LEU A 945 -26.78 5.59 -11.71
CA LEU A 945 -27.56 5.65 -10.48
C LEU A 945 -27.57 4.31 -9.74
N LYS A 946 -27.19 3.21 -10.39
CA LYS A 946 -27.13 1.89 -9.75
C LYS A 946 -25.95 1.06 -10.22
N PHE A 947 -25.39 0.25 -9.31
CA PHE A 947 -24.21 -0.56 -9.58
C PHE A 947 -24.37 -1.98 -9.03
N ASN A 948 -24.97 -2.86 -9.84
CA ASN A 948 -25.25 -4.24 -9.43
C ASN A 948 -23.99 -5.02 -8.99
N LYS A 949 -22.89 -4.92 -9.75
CA LYS A 949 -21.64 -5.64 -9.46
C LYS A 949 -20.96 -5.18 -8.17
N LYS A 950 -21.10 -3.89 -7.83
CA LYS A 950 -20.49 -3.30 -6.63
C LYS A 950 -21.44 -3.27 -5.42
N ASN A 951 -22.71 -3.61 -5.63
CA ASN A 951 -23.77 -3.46 -4.63
C ASN A 951 -23.86 -2.02 -4.06
N GLU A 952 -23.85 -1.03 -4.96
CA GLU A 952 -23.93 0.41 -4.62
C GLU A 952 -25.15 1.08 -5.27
N GLU A 953 -25.71 2.07 -4.57
CA GLU A 953 -26.82 2.93 -4.95
C GLU A 953 -26.47 4.42 -4.81
N VAL A 954 -27.31 5.31 -5.36
CA VAL A 954 -27.14 6.76 -5.27
C VAL A 954 -28.27 7.33 -4.38
N PRO A 955 -27.95 7.78 -3.15
CA PRO A 955 -28.95 8.26 -2.19
C PRO A 955 -29.84 9.36 -2.78
N GLY A 956 -31.15 9.28 -2.54
CA GLY A 956 -32.16 10.20 -3.06
C GLY A 956 -32.62 9.92 -4.50
N TYR A 957 -31.92 9.05 -5.23
CA TYR A 957 -32.28 8.67 -6.61
C TYR A 957 -32.73 7.22 -6.69
N THR A 958 -31.88 6.27 -6.29
CA THR A 958 -32.16 4.83 -6.37
C THR A 958 -32.05 4.18 -5.01
N LYS A 959 -32.82 3.10 -4.82
CA LYS A 959 -32.77 2.28 -3.60
C LYS A 959 -32.91 0.81 -3.93
N ARG A 960 -32.04 -0.04 -3.41
CA ARG A 960 -32.11 -1.49 -3.59
C ARG A 960 -32.87 -2.15 -2.44
N THR A 961 -33.84 -2.98 -2.77
CA THR A 961 -34.47 -3.92 -1.83
C THR A 961 -33.94 -5.33 -2.09
N GLU A 962 -34.30 -6.31 -1.23
CA GLU A 962 -33.91 -7.71 -1.44
C GLU A 962 -34.36 -8.29 -2.79
N LYS A 963 -35.44 -7.75 -3.37
CA LYS A 963 -36.09 -8.31 -4.56
C LYS A 963 -35.98 -7.42 -5.80
N GLU A 964 -35.92 -6.09 -5.64
CA GLU A 964 -35.95 -5.17 -6.77
C GLU A 964 -35.29 -3.80 -6.51
N TRP A 965 -35.03 -3.07 -7.60
CA TRP A 965 -34.59 -1.66 -7.57
C TRP A 965 -35.79 -0.72 -7.58
N LEU A 966 -35.76 0.24 -6.67
CA LEU A 966 -36.73 1.32 -6.58
C LEU A 966 -36.09 2.64 -7.01
N TYR A 967 -36.93 3.55 -7.52
CA TYR A 967 -36.51 4.81 -8.13
C TYR A 967 -37.34 5.96 -7.56
N SER A 968 -36.70 7.09 -7.27
CA SER A 968 -37.38 8.29 -6.78
C SER A 968 -38.02 9.09 -7.91
N VAL A 969 -38.81 10.10 -7.54
CA VAL A 969 -39.39 11.07 -8.50
C VAL A 969 -38.29 11.83 -9.26
N ALA A 970 -37.16 12.12 -8.61
CA ALA A 970 -36.03 12.78 -9.29
C ALA A 970 -35.43 11.93 -10.42
N VAL A 971 -35.52 10.61 -10.34
CA VAL A 971 -35.13 9.71 -11.46
C VAL A 971 -36.16 9.73 -12.57
N GLU A 972 -37.45 9.84 -12.22
CA GLU A 972 -38.53 9.99 -13.20
C GLU A 972 -38.32 11.27 -14.03
N ASP A 973 -38.09 12.40 -13.36
CA ASP A 973 -37.83 13.69 -14.02
C ASP A 973 -36.56 13.66 -14.89
N LEU A 974 -35.47 13.09 -14.36
CA LEU A 974 -34.20 12.98 -15.08
C LEU A 974 -34.30 12.06 -16.31
N LEU A 975 -35.03 10.95 -16.20
CA LEU A 975 -35.27 10.06 -17.34
C LEU A 975 -36.21 10.69 -18.36
N ALA A 976 -37.21 11.47 -17.92
CA ALA A 976 -38.08 12.22 -18.81
C ALA A 976 -37.28 13.25 -19.63
N GLU A 977 -36.40 14.01 -18.97
CA GLU A 977 -35.52 14.96 -19.66
C GLU A 977 -34.54 14.25 -20.62
N TYR A 978 -33.96 13.12 -20.20
CA TYR A 978 -33.09 12.33 -21.10
C TYR A 978 -33.88 11.87 -22.32
N LEU A 979 -35.07 11.30 -22.11
CA LEU A 979 -35.90 10.80 -23.19
C LEU A 979 -36.30 11.91 -24.17
N ASP A 980 -36.62 13.10 -23.67
CA ASP A 980 -36.98 14.27 -24.49
C ASP A 980 -35.79 14.78 -25.32
N ARG A 981 -34.60 14.89 -24.70
CA ARG A 981 -33.39 15.42 -25.36
C ARG A 981 -32.72 14.44 -26.33
N PHE A 982 -32.73 13.14 -26.02
CA PHE A 982 -31.90 12.13 -26.71
C PHE A 982 -32.67 10.84 -26.98
N SER A 983 -33.89 10.97 -27.50
CA SER A 983 -34.79 9.84 -27.80
C SER A 983 -34.18 8.79 -28.73
N GLU A 984 -33.23 9.15 -29.60
CA GLU A 984 -32.57 8.24 -30.54
C GLU A 984 -31.77 7.16 -29.81
N VAL A 985 -31.13 7.52 -28.69
CA VAL A 985 -30.37 6.59 -27.85
C VAL A 985 -31.30 5.56 -27.21
N PHE A 986 -32.47 5.98 -26.72
CA PHE A 986 -33.49 5.07 -26.16
C PHE A 986 -34.00 4.09 -27.22
N ASN A 987 -34.24 4.57 -28.44
CA ASN A 987 -34.67 3.72 -29.55
C ASN A 987 -33.61 2.68 -29.93
N ALA A 988 -32.33 3.07 -29.99
CA ALA A 988 -31.23 2.15 -30.29
C ALA A 988 -31.04 1.08 -29.22
N VAL A 989 -31.07 1.47 -27.93
CA VAL A 989 -30.97 0.55 -26.80
C VAL A 989 -32.18 -0.40 -26.73
N SER A 990 -33.37 0.09 -27.09
CA SER A 990 -34.58 -0.75 -27.12
C SER A 990 -34.54 -1.82 -28.21
N ARG A 991 -33.92 -1.54 -29.37
CA ARG A 991 -33.83 -2.48 -30.49
C ARG A 991 -32.78 -3.57 -30.26
N ASN A 992 -31.71 -3.26 -29.53
CA ASN A 992 -30.57 -4.15 -29.32
C ASN A 992 -30.40 -4.49 -27.83
N SER A 993 -31.40 -5.13 -27.23
CA SER A 993 -31.48 -5.38 -25.78
C SER A 993 -30.40 -6.32 -25.21
N HIS A 994 -29.71 -7.08 -26.07
CA HIS A 994 -28.63 -8.00 -25.69
C HIS A 994 -27.23 -7.36 -25.69
N ASP A 995 -27.09 -6.15 -26.25
CA ASP A 995 -25.79 -5.49 -26.37
C ASP A 995 -25.46 -4.65 -25.12
N ASP A 996 -24.20 -4.75 -24.67
CA ASP A 996 -23.65 -3.94 -23.59
C ASP A 996 -22.86 -2.72 -24.08
N VAL A 997 -22.54 -2.69 -25.37
CA VAL A 997 -21.80 -1.61 -26.03
C VAL A 997 -22.51 -1.28 -27.33
N PHE A 998 -22.84 -0.01 -27.51
CA PHE A 998 -23.42 0.55 -28.72
C PHE A 998 -22.35 1.35 -29.47
N TYR A 999 -22.61 1.69 -30.73
CA TYR A 999 -21.66 2.44 -31.54
C TYR A 999 -22.31 3.66 -32.19
N GLU A 1000 -21.53 4.72 -32.37
CA GLU A 1000 -21.99 6.01 -32.90
C GLU A 1000 -22.72 5.86 -34.23
N ASP A 1001 -22.16 5.12 -35.18
CA ASP A 1001 -22.69 4.97 -36.54
C ASP A 1001 -23.97 4.11 -36.56
N ASP A 1002 -24.15 3.25 -35.55
CA ASP A 1002 -25.34 2.39 -35.42
C ASP A 1002 -26.53 3.15 -34.81
N ILE A 1003 -26.27 4.22 -34.03
CA ILE A 1003 -27.29 5.08 -33.41
C ILE A 1003 -27.65 6.23 -34.36
N TRP A 1004 -26.65 6.84 -35.01
CA TRP A 1004 -26.81 7.97 -35.93
C TRP A 1004 -26.25 7.65 -37.33
N PRO A 1005 -26.93 6.78 -38.10
CA PRO A 1005 -26.45 6.38 -39.42
C PRO A 1005 -26.47 7.54 -40.42
N GLY A 1006 -25.34 7.78 -41.11
CA GLY A 1006 -25.21 8.78 -42.18
C GLY A 1006 -24.69 10.16 -41.74
N LEU A 1007 -24.15 10.27 -40.53
CA LEU A 1007 -23.58 11.49 -39.96
C LEU A 1007 -22.14 11.24 -39.49
N ASP A 1008 -21.23 10.91 -40.41
CA ASP A 1008 -19.83 10.54 -40.14
C ASP A 1008 -19.00 11.63 -39.42
N GLN A 1009 -19.60 12.78 -39.07
CA GLN A 1009 -18.99 13.87 -38.31
C GLN A 1009 -19.72 14.27 -37.01
N ASN A 1010 -20.97 13.85 -36.78
CA ASN A 1010 -21.76 14.31 -35.61
C ASN A 1010 -21.90 13.29 -34.47
N GLY A 1011 -21.61 12.00 -34.68
CA GLY A 1011 -21.78 10.97 -33.65
C GLY A 1011 -20.94 11.26 -32.39
N ALA A 1012 -19.66 11.58 -32.58
CA ALA A 1012 -18.76 11.95 -31.48
C ALA A 1012 -19.18 13.25 -30.78
N GLU A 1013 -19.70 14.24 -31.51
CA GLU A 1013 -20.22 15.49 -30.95
C GLU A 1013 -21.47 15.23 -30.10
N LYS A 1014 -22.38 14.37 -30.57
CA LYS A 1014 -23.59 13.96 -29.83
C LYS A 1014 -23.25 13.21 -28.54
N VAL A 1015 -22.27 12.32 -28.59
CA VAL A 1015 -21.77 11.63 -27.39
C VAL A 1015 -21.12 12.62 -26.41
N ALA A 1016 -20.38 13.61 -26.90
CA ALA A 1016 -19.80 14.67 -26.08
C ALA A 1016 -20.89 15.56 -25.44
N GLU A 1017 -21.93 15.92 -26.20
CA GLU A 1017 -23.10 16.67 -25.73
C GLU A 1017 -23.80 15.94 -24.58
N ILE A 1018 -24.11 14.64 -24.75
CA ILE A 1018 -24.71 13.80 -23.71
C ILE A 1018 -23.81 13.75 -22.47
N THR A 1019 -22.51 13.51 -22.66
CA THR A 1019 -21.56 13.40 -21.55
C THR A 1019 -21.42 14.71 -20.78
N SER A 1020 -21.44 15.85 -21.48
CA SER A 1020 -21.43 17.18 -20.88
C SER A 1020 -22.71 17.47 -20.09
N TRP A 1021 -23.87 17.15 -20.67
CA TRP A 1021 -25.16 17.28 -20.01
C TRP A 1021 -25.23 16.42 -18.73
N LEU A 1022 -24.83 15.14 -18.80
CA LEU A 1022 -24.77 14.25 -17.63
C LEU A 1022 -23.87 14.81 -16.53
N LYS A 1023 -22.74 15.43 -16.88
CA LYS A 1023 -21.83 16.06 -15.92
C LYS A 1023 -22.43 17.33 -15.30
N SER A 1024 -23.21 18.09 -16.05
CA SER A 1024 -23.85 19.33 -15.57
C SER A 1024 -24.94 19.08 -14.53
N HIS A 1025 -25.56 17.90 -14.53
CA HIS A 1025 -26.67 17.58 -13.63
C HIS A 1025 -26.17 17.36 -12.18
N PRO A 1026 -26.88 17.83 -11.13
CA PRO A 1026 -26.45 17.70 -9.73
C PRO A 1026 -26.09 16.27 -9.29
N VAL A 1027 -26.72 15.28 -9.91
CA VAL A 1027 -26.50 13.85 -9.65
C VAL A 1027 -25.07 13.39 -9.88
N SER A 1028 -24.32 14.06 -10.77
CA SER A 1028 -22.92 13.75 -11.05
C SER A 1028 -22.00 14.02 -9.85
N SER A 1029 -22.43 14.91 -8.95
CA SER A 1029 -21.70 15.29 -7.72
C SER A 1029 -22.07 14.44 -6.50
N VAL A 1030 -23.16 13.67 -6.57
CA VAL A 1030 -23.65 12.87 -5.44
C VAL A 1030 -22.79 11.61 -5.26
N SER A 1031 -22.38 11.37 -4.01
CA SER A 1031 -21.57 10.20 -3.67
C SER A 1031 -22.41 8.92 -3.64
N ARG A 1032 -21.84 7.84 -4.18
CA ARG A 1032 -22.42 6.51 -4.17
C ARG A 1032 -22.29 5.89 -2.77
N THR A 1033 -23.24 5.05 -2.43
CA THR A 1033 -23.34 4.41 -1.10
C THR A 1033 -23.63 2.92 -1.26
N SER A 1034 -23.13 2.09 -0.35
CA SER A 1034 -23.46 0.66 -0.34
C SER A 1034 -24.95 0.45 -0.04
N CYS A 1035 -25.59 -0.48 -0.75
CA CYS A 1035 -27.00 -0.82 -0.52
C CYS A 1035 -27.29 -1.37 0.90
N GLU A 1036 -26.25 -1.75 1.64
CA GLU A 1036 -26.35 -2.25 3.02
C GLU A 1036 -26.36 -1.12 4.07
N LEU A 1037 -26.14 0.13 3.63
CA LEU A 1037 -26.16 1.30 4.49
C LEU A 1037 -27.59 1.87 4.55
N GLN A 1038 -28.19 1.87 5.74
CA GLN A 1038 -29.42 2.60 6.00
C GLN A 1038 -29.05 4.04 6.38
N VAL A 1039 -29.55 5.03 5.65
CA VAL A 1039 -29.28 6.46 5.93
C VAL A 1039 -30.59 7.23 5.97
N LEU A 1040 -30.66 8.24 6.83
CA LEU A 1040 -31.75 9.22 6.84
C LEU A 1040 -31.65 10.15 5.62
N ASP A 1041 -32.80 10.51 5.05
CA ASP A 1041 -32.85 11.47 3.95
C ASP A 1041 -32.36 12.85 4.41
N THR A 1042 -31.72 13.61 3.51
CA THR A 1042 -31.10 14.91 3.82
C THR A 1042 -32.04 15.87 4.54
N ALA A 1043 -33.31 15.93 4.12
CA ALA A 1043 -34.32 16.78 4.75
C ALA A 1043 -34.61 16.40 6.22
N ILE A 1044 -34.42 15.12 6.60
CA ILE A 1044 -34.55 14.68 8.00
C ILE A 1044 -33.31 15.12 8.78
N VAL A 1045 -32.12 14.99 8.20
CA VAL A 1045 -30.86 15.41 8.83
C VAL A 1045 -30.88 16.89 9.17
N GLU A 1046 -31.31 17.75 8.24
CA GLU A 1046 -31.47 19.20 8.47
C GLU A 1046 -32.40 19.50 9.67
N ARG A 1047 -33.50 18.74 9.82
CA ARG A 1047 -34.42 18.89 10.96
C ARG A 1047 -33.81 18.43 12.28
N ILE A 1048 -32.96 17.41 12.25
CA ILE A 1048 -32.19 16.98 13.42
C ILE A 1048 -31.21 18.10 13.82
N GLU A 1049 -30.51 18.70 12.86
CA GLU A 1049 -29.60 19.83 13.09
C GLU A 1049 -30.34 21.03 13.72
N GLU A 1050 -31.50 21.41 13.18
CA GLU A 1050 -32.36 22.45 13.76
C GLU A 1050 -32.74 22.15 15.22
N ALA A 1051 -33.09 20.90 15.53
CA ALA A 1051 -33.48 20.48 16.88
C ALA A 1051 -32.29 20.49 17.85
N VAL A 1052 -31.11 20.08 17.39
CA VAL A 1052 -29.86 20.13 18.15
C VAL A 1052 -29.47 21.59 18.44
N GLU A 1053 -29.53 22.47 17.45
CA GLU A 1053 -29.14 23.88 17.61
C GLU A 1053 -30.08 24.61 18.59
N LYS A 1054 -31.39 24.38 18.50
CA LYS A 1054 -32.37 24.88 19.50
C LYS A 1054 -32.07 24.41 20.92
N THR A 1055 -31.48 23.22 21.06
CA THR A 1055 -31.14 22.64 22.36
C THR A 1055 -29.85 23.23 22.92
N LYS A 1056 -28.84 23.54 22.09
CA LYS A 1056 -27.59 24.18 22.51
C LYS A 1056 -27.79 25.53 23.19
N VAL A 1057 -28.80 26.30 22.76
CA VAL A 1057 -29.14 27.61 23.36
C VAL A 1057 -29.60 27.48 24.82
N LYS A 1058 -30.17 26.33 25.20
CA LYS A 1058 -30.61 26.03 26.57
C LYS A 1058 -29.47 25.35 27.35
N LYS A 1059 -28.38 26.07 27.66
CA LYS A 1059 -27.23 25.57 28.46
C LYS A 1059 -27.64 25.20 29.90
N SER A 1060 -28.25 24.04 30.11
CA SER A 1060 -28.55 23.49 31.44
C SER A 1060 -28.03 22.05 31.54
N THR A 1061 -26.82 21.89 32.09
CA THR A 1061 -26.30 20.59 32.51
C THR A 1061 -26.57 20.39 34.00
N LYS A 1062 -27.32 19.36 34.35
CA LYS A 1062 -27.61 19.02 35.75
C LYS A 1062 -26.49 18.14 36.29
N LYS A 1063 -25.83 18.57 37.36
CA LYS A 1063 -24.87 17.71 38.10
C LYS A 1063 -25.63 16.85 39.10
N VAL A 1064 -25.40 15.54 39.08
CA VAL A 1064 -26.01 14.58 40.01
C VAL A 1064 -24.94 13.74 40.66
N ARG A 1065 -24.90 13.73 42.00
CA ARG A 1065 -24.00 12.87 42.77
C ARG A 1065 -24.71 11.56 43.10
N VAL A 1066 -24.09 10.44 42.77
CA VAL A 1066 -24.65 9.10 42.97
C VAL A 1066 -23.57 8.12 43.42
N THR A 1067 -23.97 7.11 44.18
CA THR A 1067 -23.11 6.01 44.62
C THR A 1067 -23.52 4.75 43.87
N VAL A 1068 -22.65 4.27 42.99
CA VAL A 1068 -22.98 3.28 41.94
C VAL A 1068 -22.18 1.99 42.15
N LYS A 1069 -22.74 0.86 41.74
CA LYS A 1069 -21.99 -0.40 41.68
C LYS A 1069 -20.99 -0.35 40.50
N PRO A 1070 -19.77 -0.88 40.67
CA PRO A 1070 -18.71 -0.83 39.65
C PRO A 1070 -19.10 -1.36 38.26
N HIS A 1071 -19.90 -2.43 38.19
CA HIS A 1071 -20.29 -3.02 36.89
C HIS A 1071 -21.23 -2.15 36.05
N LEU A 1072 -21.83 -1.10 36.65
CA LEU A 1072 -22.65 -0.10 35.94
C LEU A 1072 -21.82 1.11 35.50
N LEU A 1073 -20.51 1.11 35.76
CA LEU A 1073 -19.59 2.15 35.34
C LEU A 1073 -18.69 1.60 34.23
N PHE A 1074 -18.52 2.41 33.20
CA PHE A 1074 -17.56 2.16 32.14
C PHE A 1074 -16.45 3.21 32.22
N ARG A 1075 -15.22 2.75 32.47
CA ARG A 1075 -14.02 3.59 32.35
C ARG A 1075 -13.41 3.35 30.97
N PRO A 1076 -13.30 4.37 30.11
CA PRO A 1076 -12.53 4.29 28.88
C PRO A 1076 -11.09 3.89 29.18
N LEU A 1077 -10.64 2.76 28.65
CA LEU A 1077 -9.31 2.23 28.86
C LEU A 1077 -8.77 1.70 27.53
N GLU A 1078 -7.48 1.90 27.29
CA GLU A 1078 -6.84 1.45 26.05
C GLU A 1078 -6.91 -0.09 25.89
N GLN A 1079 -6.84 -0.81 27.01
CA GLN A 1079 -6.85 -2.27 27.09
C GLN A 1079 -8.19 -2.91 26.66
N GLN A 1080 -9.25 -2.10 26.54
CA GLN A 1080 -10.59 -2.56 26.20
C GLN A 1080 -10.82 -2.64 24.69
N GLN A 1081 -9.84 -2.33 23.82
CA GLN A 1081 -9.79 -2.58 22.37
C GLN A 1081 -11.09 -3.08 21.69
N GLY A 1082 -12.10 -2.22 21.49
CA GLY A 1082 -13.34 -2.61 20.77
C GLY A 1082 -14.39 -3.38 21.57
N VAL A 1083 -14.18 -3.64 22.88
CA VAL A 1083 -15.19 -4.13 23.81
C VAL A 1083 -16.33 -3.11 23.90
N VAL A 1084 -17.54 -3.56 23.59
CA VAL A 1084 -18.75 -2.75 23.70
C VAL A 1084 -19.08 -2.57 25.19
N PRO A 1085 -19.29 -1.34 25.69
CA PRO A 1085 -19.60 -1.11 27.11
C PRO A 1085 -20.84 -1.86 27.58
N ASP A 1086 -21.87 -1.84 26.74
CA ASP A 1086 -23.11 -2.57 26.88
C ASP A 1086 -23.24 -3.56 25.70
N PRO A 1087 -22.97 -4.86 25.92
CA PRO A 1087 -23.08 -5.86 24.88
C PRO A 1087 -24.49 -5.94 24.29
N ASP A 1088 -25.54 -5.61 25.05
CA ASP A 1088 -26.93 -5.79 24.67
C ASP A 1088 -27.54 -4.55 24.00
N SER A 1089 -26.73 -3.50 23.79
CA SER A 1089 -27.14 -2.33 23.04
C SER A 1089 -27.37 -2.66 21.55
N GLU A 1090 -28.56 -2.35 21.04
CA GLU A 1090 -28.84 -2.28 19.61
C GLU A 1090 -28.81 -0.83 19.15
N TYR A 1091 -28.29 -0.58 17.95
CA TYR A 1091 -28.26 0.75 17.35
C TYR A 1091 -29.33 0.88 16.27
N ARG A 1092 -30.11 1.96 16.32
CA ARG A 1092 -31.16 2.31 15.37
C ARG A 1092 -31.00 3.77 14.91
N LEU A 1093 -31.56 4.08 13.75
CA LEU A 1093 -31.59 5.47 13.26
C LEU A 1093 -32.32 6.35 14.29
N PHE A 1094 -31.90 7.61 14.40
CA PHE A 1094 -32.35 8.58 15.42
C PHE A 1094 -31.86 8.33 16.85
N ASP A 1095 -31.21 7.20 17.15
CA ASP A 1095 -30.68 6.97 18.50
C ASP A 1095 -29.63 8.02 18.86
N ARG A 1096 -29.62 8.38 20.15
CA ARG A 1096 -28.63 9.28 20.73
C ARG A 1096 -27.41 8.48 21.15
N VAL A 1097 -26.23 8.95 20.74
CA VAL A 1097 -24.94 8.30 21.01
C VAL A 1097 -23.98 9.27 21.67
N VAL A 1098 -22.98 8.72 22.34
CA VAL A 1098 -21.89 9.48 22.95
C VAL A 1098 -20.57 8.82 22.61
N ASN A 1099 -19.56 9.62 22.26
CA ASN A 1099 -18.23 9.08 22.09
C ASN A 1099 -17.62 8.73 23.46
N ILE A 1100 -17.23 7.48 23.60
CA ILE A 1100 -16.64 6.89 24.81
C ILE A 1100 -15.15 6.60 24.64
N ARG A 1101 -14.60 6.76 23.44
CA ARG A 1101 -13.19 6.47 23.15
C ARG A 1101 -12.35 7.72 23.40
N GLU A 1102 -11.27 7.56 24.15
CA GLU A 1102 -10.23 8.58 24.30
C GLU A 1102 -9.37 8.66 23.03
N SER A 1103 -8.77 9.83 22.79
CA SER A 1103 -7.87 10.09 21.66
C SER A 1103 -8.40 9.59 20.31
N PHE A 1104 -9.68 9.84 20.04
CA PHE A 1104 -10.34 9.63 18.75
C PHE A 1104 -10.58 11.00 18.06
N THR A 1105 -10.95 11.01 16.77
CA THR A 1105 -11.19 12.28 16.02
C THR A 1105 -12.33 13.07 16.64
N VAL A 1106 -13.29 12.37 17.22
CA VAL A 1106 -14.36 12.93 18.02
C VAL A 1106 -13.87 13.03 19.47
N PRO A 1107 -14.00 14.19 20.15
CA PRO A 1107 -13.67 14.33 21.57
C PRO A 1107 -14.44 13.36 22.47
N LEU A 1108 -13.81 12.94 23.58
CA LEU A 1108 -14.45 12.10 24.59
C LEU A 1108 -15.69 12.82 25.16
N GLY A 1109 -16.80 12.10 25.29
CA GLY A 1109 -18.05 12.60 25.85
C GLY A 1109 -18.89 13.44 24.88
N LEU A 1110 -18.41 13.71 23.66
CA LEU A 1110 -19.21 14.41 22.66
C LEU A 1110 -20.41 13.55 22.25
N ARG A 1111 -21.60 14.17 22.19
CA ARG A 1111 -22.87 13.50 21.87
C ARG A 1111 -23.30 13.74 20.44
N GLY A 1112 -23.94 12.74 19.83
CA GLY A 1112 -24.43 12.75 18.46
C GLY A 1112 -25.76 12.01 18.30
N THR A 1113 -26.34 12.10 17.11
CA THR A 1113 -27.52 11.32 16.69
C THR A 1113 -27.12 10.44 15.53
N ILE A 1114 -27.53 9.17 15.52
CA ILE A 1114 -27.27 8.26 14.41
C ILE A 1114 -28.12 8.68 13.20
N ILE A 1115 -27.45 9.07 12.12
CA ILE A 1115 -28.07 9.42 10.83
C ILE A 1115 -27.84 8.35 9.76
N GLY A 1116 -26.90 7.41 9.99
CA GLY A 1116 -26.74 6.24 9.15
C GLY A 1116 -26.17 5.03 9.88
N ILE A 1117 -26.54 3.82 9.44
CA ILE A 1117 -26.09 2.54 10.00
C ILE A 1117 -25.73 1.60 8.87
N LYS A 1118 -24.52 1.04 8.91
CA LYS A 1118 -24.12 -0.03 8.00
C LYS A 1118 -24.42 -1.37 8.64
N GLY A 1119 -25.32 -2.14 8.03
CA GLY A 1119 -25.56 -3.53 8.43
C GLY A 1119 -24.35 -4.38 8.07
N GLY A 1120 -23.44 -4.58 9.02
CA GLY A 1120 -22.31 -5.49 8.86
C GLY A 1120 -22.59 -6.83 9.52
N TYR A 1121 -22.05 -7.92 8.97
CA TYR A 1121 -21.93 -9.23 9.63
C TYR A 1121 -21.03 -9.21 10.89
N THR A 1122 -20.68 -8.04 11.43
CA THR A 1122 -19.71 -7.83 12.51
C THR A 1122 -20.39 -7.26 13.75
N THR A 1123 -19.87 -7.64 14.92
CA THR A 1123 -20.34 -7.27 16.27
C THR A 1123 -20.36 -5.77 16.60
N THR A 1124 -19.84 -4.90 15.73
CA THR A 1124 -19.89 -3.43 15.89
C THR A 1124 -20.53 -2.80 14.66
N ASN A 1125 -21.75 -2.28 14.82
CA ASN A 1125 -22.38 -1.45 13.79
C ASN A 1125 -21.51 -0.21 13.54
N THR A 1126 -21.12 0.03 12.29
CA THR A 1126 -20.54 1.33 11.92
C THR A 1126 -21.69 2.32 11.81
N VAL A 1127 -21.71 3.29 12.71
CA VAL A 1127 -22.75 4.32 12.81
C VAL A 1127 -22.18 5.65 12.31
N ARG A 1128 -22.97 6.36 11.52
CA ARG A 1128 -22.65 7.69 10.99
C ARG A 1128 -23.48 8.75 11.70
#